data_AF-A0A7J9EAZ1-F1
#
_entry.id   AF-A0A7J9EAZ1-F1
#
_cell.length_a   1.000
_cell.length_b   1.000
_cell.length_c   1.000
_cell.angle_alpha   90.00
_cell.angle_beta   90.00
_cell.angle_gamma   90.00
#
_symmetry.space_group_name_H-M   'P 1'
#
loop_
_entity.id
_entity.type
_entity.pdbx_description
1 polymer ?
#
loop_
_entity_poly.entity_id
_entity_poly.type
_entity_poly.pdbx_seq_one_letter_code
_entity_poly.pdbx_strand_id
1 'polypeptide(L)'
;MDGPIPSAIGTLSRLVFLDLSDNAFDGEIPVEIGRLRELQYLSLFNNSLNGTIPPGVSNLQNVRHLDLGFNYLVSSDWSGFLPMPLLTHLGLAYNVLELEFPQFILSCHNLTFLDLSLNKLIGPIPDSLYTNLSKLEFLNLTDNAFEGPLSSNISKLSKLIDLQLATNQLNGSIPESIGTMSDLETIELFENSFGGEIPSSLGQLIKLKKLDLHSNGLNSSVPSELGSCTNLTFLALAGNKLSGELPMSLSQLTKLTDLGLSENQVSGEIQSSLVSNWTKLISLQLQNNDFIGNIPPEIGLLTELQFLFLYNNNLSGSIPSEIGNLKSLIILDLSGNQLSGPIPPTIWTLSNLENLQLFYNNLNGTIPPEVGNMTSLLSFDVNTNSLHGELPNTISSLTNLEAFSVFTNNLSGTIPRDFGKNSPQLYYVSFSNNSFHGELPPELCSGYALQNFTVNGNNFTGSLPACLRNCTDLRRVRFDGNRFTGNITNAFGVHPELDFISLSDNKFSGEISPEWGECQNLTNLQMDRNRLSGRIPAELGKLSRLRVLNLGANDLSGDIPLELGNLSLLFNLDLRQNYLTGNIPRLVGNLASLDSLDLSGNQLIGEIPMELENCEKLLSLNLSHNNLTGEIPSELGSLSSLQYLLDLSSNSLSGSIPQDLGRLRSLENLNVSHNDLSGRIPTSLSSMISLNSFDFSYNELTGQIPSDGVFQNASGNAFAGNSGLCGDVDGFTPCSSSSIDKKSNNRRVLIAIIVPICGILILAAIAAGVFVCRRRNRMLGEEIKVSKRTELSESTIWEREGKFTFGDIERATEGFHDNYCIGKGGFGSVYKAELPSGQVVAVKKLNFADSADIQVVNFKSFENEIRMLTEVRHRNIIKLHGYCFRGSGIYLVYEYVKRGSLGSVLYGTQKGVELEWDTRVKVVQGLAHAVAYLHHDCSAPIIHRDISLNNILLEEDYEPRLSDFGTARLLSPNSSNWTAVAGSYGYMAPELALTMRVTSKCDVYSFGVVALEIMMGKHPGELLNSLSSVKLLSDNKELMLEDLLDQRLPLPSNQIEEEVVSVFAIGLACTSSVPESRPTMRSVAQELSTRTQAYLDEPLGRITISKLLAL
;
A
#
# COMPACT_ATOMS: atom_id res chain seq x y z
N MET A 1 10.02 56.05 -9.39
CA MET A 1 10.62 56.61 -10.62
C MET A 1 10.88 55.46 -11.56
N ASP A 2 10.85 55.73 -12.85
CA ASP A 2 10.80 54.74 -13.94
C ASP A 2 11.80 55.10 -15.06
N GLY A 3 12.29 54.06 -15.75
CA GLY A 3 13.33 54.18 -16.79
C GLY A 3 14.77 54.17 -16.23
N PRO A 4 15.80 54.41 -17.05
CA PRO A 4 17.18 54.11 -16.67
C PRO A 4 17.82 55.21 -15.82
N ILE A 5 18.74 54.82 -14.93
CA ILE A 5 19.53 55.76 -14.12
C ILE A 5 20.33 56.68 -15.05
N PRO A 6 20.17 58.01 -15.01
CA PRO A 6 20.85 58.90 -15.95
C PRO A 6 22.37 58.95 -15.70
N SER A 7 23.19 58.63 -16.71
CA SER A 7 24.66 58.71 -16.63
C SER A 7 25.18 60.10 -16.22
N ALA A 8 24.39 61.16 -16.46
CA ALA A 8 24.63 62.51 -15.95
C ALA A 8 24.83 62.58 -14.42
N ILE A 9 24.37 61.58 -13.65
CA ILE A 9 24.58 61.47 -12.20
C ILE A 9 26.06 61.54 -11.81
N GLY A 10 26.96 60.98 -12.62
CA GLY A 10 28.42 61.02 -12.41
C GLY A 10 29.07 62.39 -12.55
N THR A 11 28.29 63.45 -12.85
CA THR A 11 28.75 64.85 -12.80
C THR A 11 28.63 65.47 -11.39
N LEU A 12 27.88 64.83 -10.48
CA LEU A 12 27.60 65.34 -9.13
C LEU A 12 28.77 65.09 -8.17
N SER A 13 29.96 65.62 -8.47
CA SER A 13 31.23 65.33 -7.78
C SER A 13 31.33 65.72 -6.29
N ARG A 14 30.23 66.18 -5.68
CA ARG A 14 30.10 66.46 -4.23
C ARG A 14 29.00 65.63 -3.56
N LEU A 15 28.44 64.64 -4.26
CA LEU A 15 27.39 63.78 -3.72
C LEU A 15 27.99 62.83 -2.68
N VAL A 16 27.48 62.88 -1.45
CA VAL A 16 27.94 62.06 -0.30
C VAL A 16 26.96 60.93 0.01
N PHE A 17 25.69 61.10 -0.33
CA PHE A 17 24.62 60.14 -0.10
C PHE A 17 23.79 60.02 -1.39
N LEU A 18 23.62 58.80 -1.89
CA LEU A 18 22.75 58.47 -3.01
C LEU A 18 21.91 57.26 -2.64
N ASP A 19 20.60 57.45 -2.66
CA ASP A 19 19.60 56.43 -2.38
C ASP A 19 18.55 56.50 -3.49
N LEU A 20 18.40 55.40 -4.21
CA LEU A 20 17.41 55.19 -5.26
C LEU A 20 16.55 53.94 -4.96
N SER A 21 16.51 53.50 -3.69
CA SER A 21 15.82 52.28 -3.26
C SER A 21 14.31 52.32 -3.55
N ASP A 22 13.68 51.16 -3.69
CA ASP A 22 12.22 51.01 -3.85
C ASP A 22 11.64 51.81 -5.03
N ASN A 23 12.23 51.60 -6.21
CA ASN A 23 11.85 52.28 -7.45
C ASN A 23 11.69 51.27 -8.61
N ALA A 24 11.42 51.77 -9.81
CA ALA A 24 11.34 51.00 -11.05
C ALA A 24 12.42 51.45 -12.04
N PHE A 25 13.63 51.74 -11.55
CA PHE A 25 14.76 52.03 -12.42
C PHE A 25 15.18 50.76 -13.17
N ASP A 26 15.42 50.89 -14.49
CA ASP A 26 15.74 49.77 -15.38
C ASP A 26 17.10 49.92 -16.09
N GLY A 27 17.52 48.86 -16.78
CA GLY A 27 18.78 48.83 -17.54
C GLY A 27 20.04 48.73 -16.67
N GLU A 28 21.19 49.06 -17.26
CA GLU A 28 22.50 48.88 -16.63
C GLU A 28 22.83 50.01 -15.63
N ILE A 29 23.54 49.65 -14.55
CA ILE A 29 24.16 50.61 -13.62
C ILE A 29 25.17 51.49 -14.41
N PRO A 30 25.01 52.82 -14.47
CA PRO A 30 25.89 53.66 -15.29
C PRO A 30 27.34 53.66 -14.79
N VAL A 31 28.30 53.38 -15.68
CA VAL A 31 29.74 53.40 -15.37
C VAL A 31 30.22 54.75 -14.80
N GLU A 32 29.51 55.83 -15.16
CA GLU A 32 29.61 57.17 -14.60
C GLU A 32 29.53 57.26 -13.07
N ILE A 33 28.81 56.36 -12.40
CA ILE A 33 28.68 56.33 -10.93
C ILE A 33 30.07 56.26 -10.27
N GLY A 34 31.03 55.53 -10.85
CA GLY A 34 32.41 55.43 -10.37
C GLY A 34 33.21 56.75 -10.34
N ARG A 35 32.64 57.86 -10.79
CA ARG A 35 33.23 59.22 -10.69
C ARG A 35 32.89 59.92 -9.37
N LEU A 36 31.92 59.43 -8.60
CA LEU A 36 31.39 60.04 -7.37
C LEU A 36 32.29 59.83 -6.14
N ARG A 37 33.54 60.30 -6.19
CA ARG A 37 34.58 59.98 -5.19
C ARG A 37 34.28 60.42 -3.74
N GLU A 38 33.37 61.37 -3.53
CA GLU A 38 32.95 61.82 -2.19
C GLU A 38 31.81 60.98 -1.58
N LEU A 39 31.28 60.00 -2.32
CA LEU A 39 30.14 59.18 -1.92
C LEU A 39 30.50 58.28 -0.73
N GLN A 40 29.63 58.25 0.28
CA GLN A 40 29.76 57.47 1.51
C GLN A 40 28.61 56.44 1.68
N TYR A 41 27.48 56.68 1.02
CA TYR A 41 26.30 55.82 1.01
C TYR A 41 25.78 55.70 -0.43
N LEU A 42 25.59 54.47 -0.89
CA LEU A 42 24.96 54.13 -2.17
C LEU A 42 23.96 52.99 -1.95
N SER A 43 22.67 53.23 -2.19
CA SER A 43 21.68 52.17 -2.34
C SER A 43 20.96 52.27 -3.69
N LEU A 44 20.88 51.14 -4.39
CA LEU A 44 20.04 50.88 -5.57
C LEU A 44 19.06 49.72 -5.32
N PHE A 45 18.82 49.39 -4.04
CA PHE A 45 17.98 48.27 -3.58
C PHE A 45 16.57 48.25 -4.21
N ASN A 46 16.01 47.07 -4.48
CA ASN A 46 14.63 46.88 -4.95
C ASN A 46 14.27 47.74 -6.16
N ASN A 47 14.82 47.36 -7.31
CA ASN A 47 14.65 47.99 -8.62
C ASN A 47 14.60 46.93 -9.74
N SER A 48 14.71 47.33 -11.01
CA SER A 48 14.72 46.44 -12.17
C SER A 48 16.03 46.55 -12.98
N LEU A 49 17.13 46.88 -12.31
CA LEU A 49 18.45 47.04 -12.93
C LEU A 49 19.00 45.69 -13.37
N ASN A 50 19.74 45.67 -14.47
CA ASN A 50 20.28 44.47 -15.09
C ASN A 50 21.71 44.66 -15.60
N GLY A 51 22.28 43.61 -16.22
CA GLY A 51 23.66 43.61 -16.70
C GLY A 51 24.69 43.47 -15.56
N THR A 52 25.96 43.69 -15.88
CA THR A 52 27.07 43.50 -14.93
C THR A 52 27.23 44.70 -13.99
N ILE A 53 27.54 44.46 -12.72
CA ILE A 53 27.99 45.48 -11.78
C ILE A 53 29.30 46.12 -12.33
N PRO A 54 29.34 47.42 -12.65
CA PRO A 54 30.53 48.02 -13.23
C PRO A 54 31.72 47.95 -12.26
N PRO A 55 32.92 47.50 -12.69
CA PRO A 55 34.14 47.60 -11.88
C PRO A 55 34.43 49.05 -11.43
N GLY A 56 33.88 50.02 -12.17
CA GLY A 56 33.83 51.44 -11.81
C GLY A 56 33.31 51.73 -10.39
N VAL A 57 32.37 50.94 -9.87
CA VAL A 57 31.81 51.06 -8.51
C VAL A 57 32.90 50.95 -7.44
N SER A 58 33.92 50.12 -7.66
CA SER A 58 35.05 49.98 -6.72
C SER A 58 35.94 51.24 -6.58
N ASN A 59 35.82 52.22 -7.48
CA ASN A 59 36.50 53.52 -7.32
C ASN A 59 35.88 54.39 -6.21
N LEU A 60 34.73 54.01 -5.65
CA LEU A 60 34.02 54.72 -4.60
C LEU A 60 34.62 54.46 -3.22
N GLN A 61 35.91 54.77 -3.08
CA GLN A 61 36.76 54.44 -1.92
C GLN A 61 36.30 55.03 -0.58
N ASN A 62 35.37 56.00 -0.58
CA ASN A 62 34.76 56.57 0.62
C ASN A 62 33.47 55.86 1.07
N VAL A 63 32.91 54.93 0.27
CA VAL A 63 31.63 54.26 0.56
C VAL A 63 31.76 53.32 1.75
N ARG A 64 30.77 53.42 2.65
CA ARG A 64 30.59 52.60 3.85
C ARG A 64 29.40 51.66 3.74
N HIS A 65 28.35 52.09 3.03
CA HIS A 65 27.16 51.30 2.76
C HIS A 65 26.94 51.24 1.26
N LEU A 66 26.98 50.03 0.71
CA LEU A 66 26.69 49.72 -0.69
C LEU A 66 25.61 48.64 -0.72
N ASP A 67 24.43 48.98 -1.22
CA ASP A 67 23.35 48.01 -1.44
C ASP A 67 22.92 48.03 -2.92
N LEU A 68 22.94 46.86 -3.56
CA LEU A 68 22.51 46.61 -4.93
C LEU A 68 21.54 45.41 -4.98
N GLY A 69 20.96 45.02 -3.85
CA GLY A 69 20.06 43.87 -3.74
C GLY A 69 18.72 44.08 -4.44
N PHE A 70 17.96 43.00 -4.63
CA PHE A 70 16.63 42.98 -5.25
C PHE A 70 16.62 43.64 -6.62
N ASN A 71 17.40 43.06 -7.53
CA ASN A 71 17.56 43.50 -8.92
C ASN A 71 17.79 42.25 -9.84
N TYR A 72 18.19 42.46 -11.09
CA TYR A 72 18.50 41.41 -12.07
C TYR A 72 19.97 41.48 -12.55
N LEU A 73 20.89 41.84 -11.64
CA LEU A 73 22.31 42.01 -11.93
C LEU A 73 23.00 40.65 -12.11
N VAL A 74 23.90 40.56 -13.09
CA VAL A 74 24.70 39.36 -13.37
C VAL A 74 26.15 39.51 -12.91
N SER A 75 26.81 38.36 -12.68
CA SER A 75 28.21 38.33 -12.24
C SER A 75 29.14 39.10 -13.15
N SER A 76 30.11 39.76 -12.53
CA SER A 76 31.10 40.62 -13.18
C SER A 76 32.49 40.02 -13.05
N ASP A 77 33.44 40.44 -13.89
CA ASP A 77 34.85 40.08 -13.68
C ASP A 77 35.38 40.78 -12.42
N TRP A 78 35.39 40.04 -11.31
CA TRP A 78 35.85 40.52 -10.01
C TRP A 78 37.33 40.91 -9.99
N SER A 79 38.14 40.50 -10.97
CA SER A 79 39.55 40.91 -11.05
C SER A 79 39.74 42.40 -11.37
N GLY A 80 38.72 43.05 -11.94
CA GLY A 80 38.69 44.49 -12.19
C GLY A 80 38.31 45.35 -10.97
N PHE A 81 37.91 44.74 -9.85
CA PHE A 81 37.43 45.47 -8.66
C PHE A 81 38.58 45.80 -7.70
N LEU A 82 38.68 47.08 -7.32
CA LEU A 82 39.57 47.55 -6.26
C LEU A 82 39.01 47.17 -4.87
N PRO A 83 39.88 46.90 -3.87
CA PRO A 83 39.47 46.82 -2.47
C PRO A 83 38.71 48.07 -2.01
N MET A 84 37.64 47.91 -1.24
CA MET A 84 36.87 49.03 -0.64
C MET A 84 37.06 49.05 0.88
N PRO A 85 38.18 49.59 1.39
CA PRO A 85 38.59 49.39 2.79
C PRO A 85 37.74 50.14 3.82
N LEU A 86 36.85 51.06 3.40
CA LEU A 86 35.92 51.76 4.30
C LEU A 86 34.52 51.14 4.32
N LEU A 87 34.27 50.11 3.53
CA LEU A 87 32.98 49.44 3.44
C LEU A 87 32.65 48.69 4.74
N THR A 88 31.48 48.99 5.33
CA THR A 88 30.93 48.36 6.54
C THR A 88 29.67 47.54 6.25
N HIS A 89 28.91 47.87 5.21
CA HIS A 89 27.71 47.14 4.80
C HIS A 89 27.75 46.89 3.29
N LEU A 90 27.50 45.63 2.88
CA LEU A 90 27.36 45.21 1.49
C LEU A 90 26.12 44.31 1.32
N GLY A 91 25.13 44.78 0.54
CA GLY A 91 24.00 43.99 0.09
C GLY A 91 24.06 43.70 -1.41
N LEU A 92 24.00 42.43 -1.81
CA LEU A 92 23.86 41.96 -3.21
C LEU A 92 22.73 40.91 -3.35
N ALA A 93 21.90 40.75 -2.32
CA ALA A 93 20.82 39.76 -2.23
C ALA A 93 19.84 39.81 -3.41
N TYR A 94 19.19 38.71 -3.77
CA TYR A 94 18.17 38.63 -4.85
C TYR A 94 18.67 39.25 -6.17
N ASN A 95 19.56 38.51 -6.84
CA ASN A 95 20.17 38.87 -8.12
C ASN A 95 20.47 37.59 -8.94
N VAL A 96 21.23 37.69 -10.03
CA VAL A 96 21.59 36.56 -10.91
C VAL A 96 23.11 36.40 -10.99
N LEU A 97 23.79 36.43 -9.84
CA LEU A 97 25.23 36.21 -9.74
C LEU A 97 25.52 34.70 -9.82
N GLU A 98 26.26 34.25 -10.85
CA GLU A 98 26.50 32.84 -11.24
C GLU A 98 27.98 32.38 -11.12
N LEU A 99 28.89 33.27 -10.68
CA LEU A 99 30.33 32.94 -10.51
C LEU A 99 30.67 32.54 -9.06
N GLU A 100 31.94 32.17 -8.84
CA GLU A 100 32.53 32.01 -7.52
C GLU A 100 32.42 33.30 -6.66
N PHE A 101 32.58 33.12 -5.34
CA PHE A 101 32.54 34.18 -4.33
C PHE A 101 33.33 35.45 -4.75
N PRO A 102 32.73 36.66 -4.69
CA PRO A 102 33.39 37.87 -5.20
C PRO A 102 34.65 38.27 -4.43
N GLN A 103 35.82 38.02 -5.03
CA GLN A 103 37.11 38.07 -4.35
C GLN A 103 37.49 39.46 -3.77
N PHE A 104 36.95 40.55 -4.32
CA PHE A 104 37.21 41.91 -3.79
C PHE A 104 36.64 42.11 -2.38
N ILE A 105 35.54 41.41 -2.03
CA ILE A 105 34.88 41.47 -0.72
C ILE A 105 35.86 41.01 0.38
N LEU A 106 36.72 40.03 0.09
CA LEU A 106 37.74 39.50 1.00
C LEU A 106 38.81 40.54 1.39
N SER A 107 38.84 41.71 0.73
CA SER A 107 39.71 42.84 1.08
C SER A 107 38.99 43.95 1.87
N CYS A 108 37.68 43.84 2.09
CA CYS A 108 36.84 44.83 2.77
C CYS A 108 36.81 44.57 4.29
N HIS A 109 37.98 44.59 4.94
CA HIS A 109 38.24 44.27 6.36
C HIS A 109 37.45 45.09 7.41
N ASN A 110 36.56 45.99 7.00
CA ASN A 110 35.67 46.77 7.87
C ASN A 110 34.19 46.34 7.80
N LEU A 111 33.84 45.34 6.96
CA LEU A 111 32.47 44.82 6.87
C LEU A 111 31.96 44.30 8.22
N THR A 112 30.80 44.78 8.62
CA THR A 112 29.96 44.27 9.71
C THR A 112 28.69 43.59 9.16
N PHE A 113 28.24 43.95 7.96
CA PHE A 113 27.10 43.31 7.29
C PHE A 113 27.48 42.86 5.87
N LEU A 114 27.20 41.60 5.55
CA LEU A 114 27.33 41.03 4.21
C LEU A 114 26.12 40.14 3.89
N ASP A 115 25.40 40.47 2.82
CA ASP A 115 24.31 39.65 2.28
C ASP A 115 24.53 39.38 0.78
N LEU A 116 24.66 38.10 0.41
CA LEU A 116 24.77 37.59 -0.95
C LEU A 116 23.66 36.57 -1.28
N SER A 117 22.58 36.54 -0.50
CA SER A 117 21.51 35.52 -0.62
C SER A 117 20.71 35.60 -1.91
N LEU A 118 19.90 34.57 -2.20
CA LEU A 118 18.96 34.53 -3.34
C LEU A 118 19.70 34.81 -4.67
N ASN A 119 20.74 34.02 -4.92
CA ASN A 119 21.65 34.14 -6.05
C ASN A 119 22.00 32.73 -6.57
N LYS A 120 23.04 32.61 -7.40
CA LYS A 120 23.50 31.33 -7.98
C LYS A 120 25.01 31.17 -7.80
N LEU A 121 25.59 31.73 -6.74
CA LEU A 121 27.02 31.69 -6.50
C LEU A 121 27.47 30.25 -6.25
N ILE A 122 28.60 29.86 -6.84
CA ILE A 122 29.11 28.48 -6.85
C ILE A 122 30.43 28.31 -6.10
N GLY A 123 30.79 27.05 -5.81
CA GLY A 123 32.08 26.68 -5.26
C GLY A 123 32.14 26.80 -3.73
N PRO A 124 33.33 26.63 -3.11
CA PRO A 124 33.46 26.68 -1.66
C PRO A 124 33.45 28.11 -1.12
N ILE A 125 32.86 28.29 0.07
CA ILE A 125 32.97 29.54 0.84
C ILE A 125 34.46 29.78 1.17
N PRO A 126 35.11 30.87 0.71
CA PRO A 126 36.55 31.03 0.83
C PRO A 126 37.02 31.08 2.29
N ASP A 127 38.03 30.27 2.64
CA ASP A 127 38.57 30.18 4.00
C ASP A 127 39.17 31.52 4.51
N SER A 128 39.52 32.41 3.57
CA SER A 128 39.96 33.79 3.79
C SER A 128 38.83 34.76 4.21
N LEU A 129 37.56 34.44 3.98
CA LEU A 129 36.40 35.20 4.47
C LEU A 129 36.48 35.28 5.99
N TYR A 130 36.61 34.12 6.64
CA TYR A 130 36.65 34.00 8.09
C TYR A 130 37.89 34.67 8.72
N THR A 131 39.02 34.74 8.01
CA THR A 131 40.24 35.40 8.52
C THR A 131 40.23 36.91 8.33
N ASN A 132 39.69 37.41 7.22
CA ASN A 132 39.84 38.81 6.83
C ASN A 132 38.68 39.68 7.31
N LEU A 133 37.47 39.12 7.39
CA LEU A 133 36.24 39.84 7.71
C LEU A 133 35.81 39.66 9.18
N SER A 134 36.79 39.63 10.09
CA SER A 134 36.61 39.37 11.54
C SER A 134 35.79 40.41 12.32
N LYS A 135 35.16 41.36 11.62
CA LYS A 135 34.18 42.32 12.15
C LYS A 135 32.74 42.04 11.74
N LEU A 136 32.48 41.00 10.93
CA LEU A 136 31.13 40.61 10.55
C LEU A 136 30.26 40.36 11.79
N GLU A 137 29.12 41.04 11.82
CA GLU A 137 28.01 40.92 12.76
C GLU A 137 26.83 40.18 12.08
N PHE A 138 26.65 40.35 10.77
CA PHE A 138 25.64 39.65 9.96
C PHE A 138 26.27 39.05 8.70
N LEU A 139 26.07 37.74 8.46
CA LEU A 139 26.49 37.04 7.24
C LEU A 139 25.34 36.17 6.70
N ASN A 140 24.84 36.53 5.53
CA ASN A 140 23.81 35.78 4.82
C ASN A 140 24.28 35.36 3.42
N LEU A 141 24.28 34.05 3.16
CA LEU A 141 24.61 33.40 1.89
C LEU A 141 23.48 32.45 1.41
N THR A 142 22.30 32.52 2.04
CA THR A 142 21.16 31.61 1.83
C THR A 142 20.65 31.60 0.38
N ASP A 143 20.14 30.46 -0.10
CA ASP A 143 19.67 30.26 -1.49
C ASP A 143 20.76 30.62 -2.52
N ASN A 144 21.72 29.71 -2.62
CA ASN A 144 22.87 29.74 -3.54
C ASN A 144 23.31 28.29 -3.84
N ALA A 145 24.44 28.12 -4.55
CA ALA A 145 25.04 26.83 -4.85
C ALA A 145 26.46 26.69 -4.26
N PHE A 146 26.69 27.23 -3.05
CA PHE A 146 27.95 27.03 -2.34
C PHE A 146 28.09 25.56 -1.90
N GLU A 147 29.26 24.98 -2.10
CA GLU A 147 29.55 23.55 -1.89
C GLU A 147 30.70 23.29 -0.91
N GLY A 148 30.80 22.06 -0.43
CA GLY A 148 31.93 21.60 0.39
C GLY A 148 31.75 21.86 1.89
N PRO A 149 32.79 21.57 2.70
CA PRO A 149 32.68 21.60 4.15
C PRO A 149 32.76 23.00 4.75
N LEU A 150 31.91 23.27 5.75
CA LEU A 150 31.99 24.49 6.55
C LEU A 150 33.28 24.47 7.39
N SER A 151 34.13 25.48 7.20
CA SER A 151 35.46 25.51 7.82
C SER A 151 35.39 25.88 9.31
N SER A 152 36.17 25.21 10.15
CA SER A 152 36.33 25.56 11.58
C SER A 152 36.96 26.94 11.80
N ASN A 153 37.56 27.54 10.76
CA ASN A 153 37.98 28.93 10.77
C ASN A 153 36.83 29.93 10.98
N ILE A 154 35.56 29.54 10.80
CA ILE A 154 34.39 30.42 11.03
C ILE A 154 34.36 31.03 12.45
N SER A 155 34.92 30.32 13.43
CA SER A 155 35.14 30.83 14.80
C SER A 155 35.93 32.14 14.91
N LYS A 156 36.67 32.52 13.86
CA LYS A 156 37.39 33.81 13.76
C LYS A 156 36.46 35.00 13.51
N LEU A 157 35.22 34.76 13.05
CA LEU A 157 34.15 35.76 13.00
C LEU A 157 33.56 36.01 14.40
N SER A 158 34.42 36.36 15.36
CA SER A 158 34.09 36.51 16.80
C SER A 158 33.20 37.71 17.15
N LYS A 159 32.59 38.33 16.14
CA LYS A 159 31.56 39.38 16.26
C LYS A 159 30.21 38.98 15.65
N LEU A 160 30.11 37.79 15.04
CA LEU A 160 28.91 37.37 14.34
C LEU A 160 27.75 37.18 15.31
N ILE A 161 26.62 37.76 14.94
CA ILE A 161 25.32 37.71 15.63
C ILE A 161 24.38 36.80 14.82
N ASP A 162 24.34 36.98 13.50
CA ASP A 162 23.49 36.20 12.60
C ASP A 162 24.33 35.46 11.54
N LEU A 163 24.15 34.14 11.46
CA LEU A 163 24.75 33.26 10.48
C LEU A 163 23.65 32.54 9.68
N GLN A 164 23.52 32.88 8.39
CA GLN A 164 22.51 32.31 7.49
C GLN A 164 23.20 31.71 6.24
N LEU A 165 23.20 30.38 6.13
CA LEU A 165 23.82 29.61 5.03
C LEU A 165 22.84 28.57 4.44
N ALA A 166 21.53 28.81 4.57
CA ALA A 166 20.52 27.82 4.25
C ALA A 166 20.33 27.62 2.73
N THR A 167 19.65 26.55 2.31
CA THR A 167 19.33 26.26 0.90
C THR A 167 20.59 26.33 0.00
N ASN A 168 21.54 25.43 0.26
CA ASN A 168 22.87 25.38 -0.37
C ASN A 168 23.36 23.93 -0.51
N GLN A 169 24.60 23.71 -0.99
CA GLN A 169 25.21 22.39 -1.20
C GLN A 169 26.36 22.10 -0.20
N LEU A 170 26.36 22.78 0.95
CA LEU A 170 27.38 22.61 1.99
C LEU A 170 27.25 21.22 2.63
N ASN A 171 28.37 20.63 3.01
CA ASN A 171 28.44 19.24 3.46
C ASN A 171 29.46 19.01 4.59
N GLY A 172 29.73 17.75 4.92
CA GLY A 172 30.54 17.40 6.08
C GLY A 172 29.81 17.69 7.40
N SER A 173 30.57 17.81 8.50
CA SER A 173 30.02 18.08 9.83
C SER A 173 30.00 19.56 10.18
N ILE A 174 28.95 20.00 10.88
CA ILE A 174 28.90 21.32 11.50
C ILE A 174 30.09 21.45 12.49
N PRO A 175 30.94 22.49 12.42
CA PRO A 175 32.14 22.56 13.29
C PRO A 175 31.84 22.86 14.77
N GLU A 176 32.39 22.04 15.68
CA GLU A 176 32.45 22.29 17.14
C GLU A 176 33.16 23.61 17.53
N SER A 177 33.76 24.33 16.57
CA SER A 177 34.29 25.67 16.79
C SER A 177 33.21 26.76 16.83
N ILE A 178 32.01 26.51 16.30
CA ILE A 178 30.90 27.48 16.26
C ILE A 178 30.45 27.85 17.68
N GLY A 179 30.44 26.91 18.63
CA GLY A 179 30.08 27.18 20.02
C GLY A 179 30.94 28.22 20.75
N THR A 180 32.12 28.55 20.22
CA THR A 180 32.97 29.61 20.79
C THR A 180 32.51 31.04 20.44
N MET A 181 31.57 31.19 19.49
CA MET A 181 31.12 32.47 18.93
C MET A 181 30.01 33.09 19.80
N SER A 182 30.33 33.41 21.05
CA SER A 182 29.37 33.76 22.12
C SER A 182 28.52 35.03 21.92
N ASP A 183 28.71 35.75 20.81
CA ASP A 183 27.83 36.86 20.41
C ASP A 183 26.65 36.42 19.51
N LEU A 184 26.62 35.18 18.99
CA LEU A 184 25.58 34.64 18.11
C LEU A 184 24.16 34.62 18.74
N GLU A 185 23.18 35.08 17.98
CA GLU A 185 21.75 35.03 18.27
C GLU A 185 20.96 34.19 17.25
N THR A 186 21.43 34.07 16.00
CA THR A 186 20.77 33.29 14.92
C THR A 186 21.76 32.34 14.22
N ILE A 187 21.37 31.08 14.05
CA ILE A 187 22.04 30.11 13.18
C ILE A 187 20.99 29.44 12.28
N GLU A 188 21.13 29.60 10.97
CA GLU A 188 20.29 28.96 9.94
C GLU A 188 21.19 28.22 8.93
N LEU A 189 21.16 26.89 8.98
CA LEU A 189 21.95 25.97 8.14
C LEU A 189 21.05 24.94 7.42
N PHE A 190 19.75 25.22 7.33
CA PHE A 190 18.76 24.28 6.78
C PHE A 190 18.91 24.06 5.27
N GLU A 191 18.26 23.02 4.73
CA GLU A 191 18.34 22.64 3.31
C GLU A 191 19.78 22.57 2.78
N ASN A 192 20.58 21.72 3.39
CA ASN A 192 21.97 21.48 3.03
C ASN A 192 22.29 19.97 3.10
N SER A 193 23.55 19.60 2.92
CA SER A 193 24.06 18.22 3.02
C SER A 193 24.95 18.01 4.25
N PHE A 194 24.73 18.75 5.35
CA PHE A 194 25.46 18.53 6.60
C PHE A 194 25.10 17.17 7.21
N GLY A 195 26.07 16.49 7.80
CA GLY A 195 25.90 15.19 8.48
C GLY A 195 26.79 15.06 9.71
N GLY A 196 26.74 13.92 10.38
CA GLY A 196 27.34 13.76 11.71
C GLY A 196 26.39 14.25 12.81
N GLU A 197 26.95 14.55 13.97
CA GLU A 197 26.20 15.00 15.14
C GLU A 197 25.96 16.52 15.16
N ILE A 198 24.92 16.96 15.89
CA ILE A 198 24.75 18.37 16.23
C ILE A 198 25.86 18.70 17.27
N PRO A 199 26.70 19.72 17.05
CA PRO A 199 27.84 19.97 17.92
C PRO A 199 27.45 20.31 19.36
N SER A 200 28.06 19.62 20.32
CA SER A 200 27.79 19.79 21.76
C SER A 200 28.12 21.21 22.24
N SER A 201 29.11 21.86 21.63
CA SER A 201 29.50 23.23 21.94
C SER A 201 28.42 24.27 21.63
N LEU A 202 27.38 23.97 20.83
CA LEU A 202 26.29 24.92 20.60
C LEU A 202 25.60 25.34 21.91
N GLY A 203 25.59 24.48 22.93
CA GLY A 203 25.13 24.80 24.29
C GLY A 203 25.88 25.96 24.97
N GLN A 204 27.06 26.34 24.49
CA GLN A 204 27.83 27.49 24.99
C GLN A 204 27.28 28.84 24.47
N LEU A 205 26.42 28.82 23.44
CA LEU A 205 25.82 30.00 22.82
C LEU A 205 24.62 30.50 23.63
N ILE A 206 24.89 31.03 24.82
CA ILE A 206 23.87 31.49 25.78
C ILE A 206 22.98 32.64 25.27
N LYS A 207 23.33 33.27 24.14
CA LYS A 207 22.51 34.31 23.48
C LYS A 207 21.57 33.77 22.39
N LEU A 208 21.77 32.54 21.93
CA LEU A 208 21.08 31.96 20.78
C LEU A 208 19.56 32.00 20.97
N LYS A 209 18.84 32.54 19.97
CA LYS A 209 17.39 32.72 19.92
C LYS A 209 16.75 31.82 18.86
N LYS A 210 17.39 31.70 17.69
CA LYS A 210 16.98 30.81 16.61
C LYS A 210 18.11 29.84 16.26
N LEU A 211 17.79 28.55 16.28
CA LEU A 211 18.62 27.48 15.71
C LEU A 211 17.78 26.70 14.71
N ASP A 212 18.21 26.68 13.45
CA ASP A 212 17.50 26.04 12.36
C ASP A 212 18.45 25.19 11.50
N LEU A 213 18.32 23.88 11.63
CA LEU A 213 19.16 22.84 11.00
C LEU A 213 18.30 21.85 10.18
N HIS A 214 17.07 22.22 9.81
CA HIS A 214 16.14 21.28 9.17
C HIS A 214 16.59 20.87 7.75
N SER A 215 16.02 19.80 7.18
CA SER A 215 16.34 19.28 5.84
C SER A 215 17.85 19.08 5.62
N ASN A 216 18.45 18.18 6.40
CA ASN A 216 19.88 17.85 6.37
C ASN A 216 20.11 16.34 6.58
N GLY A 217 21.36 15.92 6.72
CA GLY A 217 21.78 14.53 6.93
C GLY A 217 22.29 14.20 8.35
N LEU A 218 21.98 15.03 9.35
CA LEU A 218 22.48 14.89 10.74
C LEU A 218 21.97 13.58 11.36
N ASN A 219 22.85 12.79 11.97
CA ASN A 219 22.62 11.36 12.24
C ASN A 219 23.12 10.88 13.62
N SER A 220 22.88 11.68 14.66
CA SER A 220 23.17 11.36 16.07
C SER A 220 22.00 11.81 16.96
N SER A 221 22.12 11.67 18.28
CA SER A 221 21.11 12.20 19.21
C SER A 221 21.15 13.74 19.30
N VAL A 222 20.07 14.33 19.80
CA VAL A 222 20.04 15.74 20.19
C VAL A 222 20.95 15.92 21.42
N PRO A 223 21.99 16.78 21.37
CA PRO A 223 22.92 16.94 22.50
C PRO A 223 22.26 17.64 23.68
N SER A 224 22.54 17.16 24.89
CA SER A 224 21.94 17.65 26.13
C SER A 224 22.30 19.11 26.42
N GLU A 225 23.46 19.53 25.93
CA GLU A 225 24.09 20.82 26.11
C GLU A 225 23.22 21.97 25.57
N LEU A 226 22.41 21.72 24.53
CA LEU A 226 21.47 22.70 23.96
C LEU A 226 20.44 23.24 24.97
N GLY A 227 20.12 22.50 26.03
CA GLY A 227 19.27 23.01 27.12
C GLY A 227 19.83 24.28 27.79
N SER A 228 21.14 24.49 27.72
CA SER A 228 21.83 25.67 28.23
C SER A 228 21.51 26.96 27.44
N CYS A 229 21.04 26.84 26.20
CA CYS A 229 20.64 27.95 25.33
C CYS A 229 19.27 28.53 25.73
N THR A 230 19.12 28.94 26.99
CA THR A 230 17.89 29.45 27.65
C THR A 230 17.29 30.74 27.04
N ASN A 231 17.86 31.25 25.94
CA ASN A 231 17.31 32.32 25.12
C ASN A 231 16.58 31.82 23.85
N LEU A 232 16.64 30.52 23.52
CA LEU A 232 15.99 29.94 22.34
C LEU A 232 14.47 30.17 22.38
N THR A 233 13.97 30.75 21.29
CA THR A 233 12.55 30.86 20.96
C THR A 233 12.18 29.92 19.82
N PHE A 234 13.11 29.63 18.89
CA PHE A 234 12.86 28.78 17.73
C PHE A 234 13.94 27.69 17.64
N LEU A 235 13.52 26.42 17.58
CA LEU A 235 14.39 25.26 17.38
C LEU A 235 13.79 24.34 16.31
N ALA A 236 14.41 24.31 15.13
CA ALA A 236 14.03 23.40 14.03
C ALA A 236 15.18 22.46 13.67
N LEU A 237 14.88 21.17 13.72
CA LEU A 237 15.77 20.03 13.50
C LEU A 237 15.14 18.97 12.57
N ALA A 238 13.98 19.30 11.98
CA ALA A 238 13.17 18.38 11.18
C ALA A 238 13.88 17.90 9.90
N GLY A 239 13.45 16.77 9.32
CA GLY A 239 13.99 16.27 8.05
C GLY A 239 15.48 15.92 8.16
N ASN A 240 15.82 15.09 9.15
CA ASN A 240 17.19 14.64 9.43
C ASN A 240 17.16 13.12 9.73
N LYS A 241 18.17 12.60 10.44
CA LYS A 241 18.28 11.20 10.90
C LYS A 241 18.61 11.16 12.40
N LEU A 242 18.10 12.13 13.15
CA LEU A 242 18.37 12.27 14.59
C LEU A 242 17.68 11.13 15.34
N SER A 243 18.38 10.53 16.31
CA SER A 243 17.99 9.25 16.91
C SER A 243 18.10 9.23 18.44
N GLY A 244 17.25 8.44 19.10
CA GLY A 244 17.24 8.32 20.57
C GLY A 244 16.34 9.35 21.23
N GLU A 245 16.42 9.47 22.56
CA GLU A 245 15.47 10.26 23.36
C GLU A 245 15.76 11.77 23.38
N LEU A 246 14.72 12.57 23.61
CA LEU A 246 14.88 14.01 23.85
C LEU A 246 15.52 14.27 25.23
N PRO A 247 16.69 14.93 25.31
CA PRO A 247 17.39 15.10 26.57
C PRO A 247 16.63 16.03 27.53
N MET A 248 16.48 15.59 28.77
CA MET A 248 15.72 16.29 29.82
C MET A 248 16.16 17.73 30.12
N SER A 249 17.37 18.12 29.73
CA SER A 249 17.86 19.49 29.80
C SER A 249 17.08 20.48 28.93
N LEU A 250 16.40 20.03 27.86
CA LEU A 250 15.55 20.88 27.01
C LEU A 250 14.35 21.49 27.78
N SER A 251 14.00 20.94 28.95
CA SER A 251 13.06 21.55 29.90
C SER A 251 13.48 22.96 30.37
N GLN A 252 14.74 23.35 30.18
CA GLN A 252 15.24 24.70 30.50
C GLN A 252 14.89 25.75 29.43
N LEU A 253 14.46 25.33 28.23
CA LEU A 253 14.09 26.19 27.10
C LEU A 253 12.69 26.81 27.27
N THR A 254 12.47 27.49 28.39
CA THR A 254 11.20 28.09 28.84
C THR A 254 10.67 29.24 27.96
N LYS A 255 11.40 29.64 26.92
CA LYS A 255 11.03 30.69 25.96
C LYS A 255 10.63 30.17 24.58
N LEU A 256 10.71 28.86 24.37
CA LEU A 256 10.47 28.21 23.09
C LEU A 256 9.03 28.45 22.62
N THR A 257 8.87 29.08 21.45
CA THR A 257 7.59 29.27 20.75
C THR A 257 7.38 28.22 19.67
N ASP A 258 8.47 27.71 19.08
CA ASP A 258 8.40 26.80 17.94
C ASP A 258 9.43 25.67 18.10
N LEU A 259 8.93 24.43 18.09
CA LEU A 259 9.74 23.22 18.16
C LEU A 259 9.42 22.28 16.99
N GLY A 260 10.34 22.19 16.03
CA GLY A 260 10.26 21.29 14.88
C GLY A 260 11.27 20.15 14.99
N LEU A 261 10.79 18.92 15.15
CA LEU A 261 11.61 17.69 15.25
C LEU A 261 11.15 16.60 14.26
N SER A 262 10.17 16.89 13.42
CA SER A 262 9.53 15.94 12.53
C SER A 262 10.45 15.31 11.48
N GLU A 263 10.04 14.19 10.88
CA GLU A 263 10.84 13.47 9.86
C GLU A 263 12.25 13.11 10.38
N ASN A 264 12.28 12.32 11.46
CA ASN A 264 13.51 11.87 12.14
C ASN A 264 13.33 10.43 12.69
N GLN A 265 14.22 10.00 13.59
CA GLN A 265 14.23 8.69 14.26
C GLN A 265 14.26 8.86 15.80
N VAL A 266 13.70 9.97 16.29
CA VAL A 266 13.67 10.31 17.72
C VAL A 266 12.69 9.39 18.43
N SER A 267 13.12 8.81 19.54
CA SER A 267 12.43 7.72 20.23
C SER A 267 12.17 8.03 21.70
N GLY A 268 11.59 7.08 22.43
CA GLY A 268 11.29 7.24 23.86
C GLY A 268 9.99 8.03 24.10
N GLU A 269 9.73 8.36 25.36
CA GLU A 269 8.48 9.03 25.76
C GLU A 269 8.53 10.56 25.61
N ILE A 270 7.38 11.17 25.34
CA ILE A 270 7.20 12.63 25.46
C ILE A 270 7.13 12.99 26.96
N GLN A 271 8.29 13.16 27.59
CA GLN A 271 8.41 13.36 29.04
C GLN A 271 7.65 14.61 29.54
N SER A 272 6.76 14.41 30.52
CA SER A 272 5.92 15.48 31.11
C SER A 272 6.70 16.66 31.68
N SER A 273 7.90 16.40 32.19
CA SER A 273 8.83 17.40 32.74
C SER A 273 9.60 18.20 31.68
N LEU A 274 9.55 17.81 30.40
CA LEU A 274 9.87 18.70 29.28
C LEU A 274 8.69 19.65 29.00
N VAL A 275 7.54 19.05 28.69
CA VAL A 275 6.34 19.74 28.18
C VAL A 275 5.80 20.78 29.15
N SER A 276 5.77 20.48 30.44
CA SER A 276 5.26 21.39 31.48
C SER A 276 6.01 22.72 31.62
N ASN A 277 7.26 22.81 31.14
CA ASN A 277 8.04 24.05 31.15
C ASN A 277 7.91 24.87 29.86
N TRP A 278 7.52 24.26 28.74
CA TRP A 278 7.47 24.89 27.42
C TRP A 278 6.20 25.74 27.18
N THR A 279 5.66 26.37 28.22
CA THR A 279 4.37 27.11 28.25
C THR A 279 4.22 28.25 27.22
N LYS A 280 5.26 28.55 26.43
CA LYS A 280 5.27 29.52 25.33
C LYS A 280 5.14 28.93 23.92
N LEU A 281 5.08 27.60 23.79
CA LEU A 281 4.91 26.96 22.49
C LEU A 281 3.59 27.38 21.81
N ILE A 282 3.73 27.81 20.55
CA ILE A 282 2.70 28.06 19.56
C ILE A 282 2.64 26.88 18.58
N SER A 283 3.79 26.29 18.23
CA SER A 283 3.91 25.13 17.34
C SER A 283 4.76 24.02 17.96
N LEU A 284 4.18 22.82 18.09
CA LEU A 284 4.87 21.60 18.52
C LEU A 284 4.72 20.52 17.43
N GLN A 285 5.82 20.21 16.76
CA GLN A 285 5.86 19.34 15.59
C GLN A 285 6.81 18.15 15.81
N LEU A 286 6.25 17.01 16.22
CA LEU A 286 6.97 15.77 16.53
C LEU A 286 6.60 14.62 15.57
N GLN A 287 5.82 14.89 14.53
CA GLN A 287 5.31 13.88 13.58
C GLN A 287 6.41 13.11 12.82
N ASN A 288 6.09 11.92 12.30
CA ASN A 288 7.03 11.08 11.53
C ASN A 288 8.33 10.82 12.32
N ASN A 289 8.20 10.12 13.46
CA ASN A 289 9.27 9.75 14.39
C ASN A 289 8.95 8.40 15.08
N ASP A 290 9.80 7.96 16.01
CA ASP A 290 9.68 6.71 16.77
C ASP A 290 9.22 6.94 18.24
N PHE A 291 8.51 8.04 18.54
CA PHE A 291 8.05 8.34 19.91
C PHE A 291 7.05 7.29 20.43
N ILE A 292 7.22 6.87 21.68
CA ILE A 292 6.42 5.83 22.36
C ILE A 292 5.68 6.38 23.59
N GLY A 293 4.83 5.55 24.19
CA GLY A 293 4.16 5.84 25.46
C GLY A 293 3.00 6.82 25.32
N ASN A 294 2.53 7.33 26.46
CA ASN A 294 1.34 8.17 26.53
C ASN A 294 1.64 9.63 26.15
N ILE A 295 0.65 10.33 25.58
CA ILE A 295 0.68 11.80 25.52
C ILE A 295 0.52 12.33 26.96
N PRO A 296 1.47 13.13 27.51
CA PRO A 296 1.43 13.57 28.89
C PRO A 296 0.26 14.56 29.14
N PRO A 297 -0.53 14.44 30.22
CA PRO A 297 -1.57 15.41 30.58
C PRO A 297 -1.06 16.85 30.71
N GLU A 298 0.21 17.03 31.07
CA GLU A 298 0.92 18.31 31.14
C GLU A 298 0.94 19.07 29.81
N ILE A 299 0.65 18.43 28.68
CA ILE A 299 0.44 19.12 27.40
C ILE A 299 -0.67 20.17 27.47
N GLY A 300 -1.68 19.97 28.32
CA GLY A 300 -2.74 20.95 28.58
C GLY A 300 -2.29 22.24 29.29
N LEU A 301 -1.02 22.36 29.67
CA LEU A 301 -0.41 23.60 30.18
C LEU A 301 0.04 24.54 29.04
N LEU A 302 0.14 24.05 27.80
CA LEU A 302 0.59 24.82 26.62
C LEU A 302 -0.51 25.73 26.05
N THR A 303 -1.09 26.61 26.86
CA THR A 303 -2.32 27.36 26.48
C THR A 303 -2.16 28.35 25.31
N GLU A 304 -0.92 28.66 24.91
CA GLU A 304 -0.59 29.47 23.72
C GLU A 304 -0.47 28.64 22.42
N LEU A 305 -0.57 27.30 22.50
CA LEU A 305 -0.39 26.35 21.40
C LEU A 305 -1.52 26.42 20.36
N GLN A 306 -1.14 26.60 19.09
CA GLN A 306 -2.03 26.67 17.92
C GLN A 306 -1.92 25.42 17.04
N PHE A 307 -0.75 24.80 16.98
CA PHE A 307 -0.46 23.62 16.14
C PHE A 307 0.15 22.51 16.98
N LEU A 308 -0.54 21.36 17.03
CA LEU A 308 -0.04 20.15 17.66
C LEU A 308 -0.04 18.99 16.64
N PHE A 309 1.15 18.61 16.20
CA PHE A 309 1.36 17.50 15.26
C PHE A 309 2.17 16.40 15.95
N LEU A 310 1.52 15.29 16.30
CA LEU A 310 2.13 14.09 16.86
C LEU A 310 1.94 12.85 15.95
N TYR A 311 1.44 13.06 14.73
CA TYR A 311 1.01 11.98 13.85
C TYR A 311 2.16 11.09 13.33
N ASN A 312 1.85 9.87 12.88
CA ASN A 312 2.83 8.88 12.44
C ASN A 312 3.96 8.70 13.47
N ASN A 313 3.58 8.25 14.66
CA ASN A 313 4.46 7.87 15.76
C ASN A 313 3.96 6.54 16.35
N ASN A 314 4.56 6.10 17.45
CA ASN A 314 4.20 4.87 18.15
C ASN A 314 3.48 5.13 19.49
N LEU A 315 2.88 6.32 19.66
CA LEU A 315 2.21 6.76 20.90
C LEU A 315 0.99 5.91 21.22
N SER A 316 0.75 5.66 22.49
CA SER A 316 -0.27 4.73 22.99
C SER A 316 -1.07 5.32 24.17
N GLY A 317 -1.84 4.49 24.87
CA GLY A 317 -2.72 4.92 25.95
C GLY A 317 -3.92 5.73 25.47
N SER A 318 -4.43 6.64 26.31
CA SER A 318 -5.58 7.49 25.97
C SER A 318 -5.16 8.92 25.69
N ILE A 319 -5.83 9.58 24.74
CA ILE A 319 -5.76 11.04 24.56
C ILE A 319 -6.11 11.73 25.91
N PRO A 320 -5.24 12.57 26.49
CA PRO A 320 -5.51 13.20 27.79
C PRO A 320 -6.62 14.25 27.69
N SER A 321 -7.45 14.34 28.73
CA SER A 321 -8.59 15.28 28.79
C SER A 321 -8.15 16.74 28.82
N GLU A 322 -6.93 16.96 29.28
CA GLU A 322 -6.22 18.22 29.49
C GLU A 322 -5.94 18.95 28.16
N ILE A 323 -5.94 18.24 27.02
CA ILE A 323 -5.92 18.86 25.67
C ILE A 323 -7.10 19.83 25.48
N GLY A 324 -8.23 19.62 26.16
CA GLY A 324 -9.35 20.56 26.15
C GLY A 324 -9.05 21.93 26.77
N ASN A 325 -7.91 22.11 27.46
CA ASN A 325 -7.45 23.41 27.96
C ASN A 325 -6.80 24.28 26.86
N LEU A 326 -6.43 23.69 25.72
CA LEU A 326 -5.70 24.33 24.62
C LEU A 326 -6.62 25.23 23.77
N LYS A 327 -7.16 26.29 24.37
CA LYS A 327 -8.16 27.18 23.72
C LYS A 327 -7.63 27.96 22.52
N SER A 328 -6.30 27.98 22.32
CA SER A 328 -5.65 28.58 21.14
C SER A 328 -5.52 27.60 19.97
N LEU A 329 -5.83 26.31 20.16
CA LEU A 329 -5.53 25.26 19.19
C LEU A 329 -6.39 25.36 17.92
N ILE A 330 -5.71 25.42 16.77
CA ILE A 330 -6.28 25.50 15.42
C ILE A 330 -6.23 24.13 14.74
N ILE A 331 -5.12 23.40 14.88
CA ILE A 331 -4.95 22.05 14.34
C ILE A 331 -4.48 21.08 15.42
N LEU A 332 -5.19 19.95 15.53
CA LEU A 332 -4.83 18.79 16.32
C LEU A 332 -4.70 17.58 15.39
N ASP A 333 -3.47 17.11 15.18
CA ASP A 333 -3.21 15.88 14.43
C ASP A 333 -2.45 14.85 15.27
N LEU A 334 -3.16 13.78 15.60
CA LEU A 334 -2.71 12.62 16.36
C LEU A 334 -2.85 11.32 15.54
N SER A 335 -3.01 11.43 14.22
CA SER A 335 -3.27 10.29 13.34
C SER A 335 -2.09 9.31 13.24
N GLY A 336 -2.33 8.07 12.78
CA GLY A 336 -1.25 7.08 12.58
C GLY A 336 -0.47 6.76 13.86
N ASN A 337 -1.18 6.37 14.91
CA ASN A 337 -0.62 6.03 16.24
C ASN A 337 -1.38 4.82 16.84
N GLN A 338 -1.10 4.46 18.09
CA GLN A 338 -1.79 3.41 18.86
C GLN A 338 -2.75 3.97 19.93
N LEU A 339 -3.27 5.20 19.74
CA LEU A 339 -4.10 5.88 20.74
C LEU A 339 -5.46 5.18 20.87
N SER A 340 -5.92 5.03 22.11
CA SER A 340 -7.03 4.15 22.48
C SER A 340 -7.99 4.82 23.47
N GLY A 341 -9.10 4.15 23.78
CA GLY A 341 -10.15 4.71 24.63
C GLY A 341 -10.99 5.79 23.92
N PRO A 342 -11.89 6.49 24.64
CA PRO A 342 -12.79 7.46 24.05
C PRO A 342 -12.11 8.80 23.75
N ILE A 343 -12.56 9.47 22.69
CA ILE A 343 -12.22 10.88 22.44
C ILE A 343 -12.71 11.73 23.64
N PRO A 344 -11.83 12.43 24.37
CA PRO A 344 -12.21 13.11 25.60
C PRO A 344 -13.33 14.16 25.41
N PRO A 345 -14.38 14.17 26.27
CA PRO A 345 -15.48 15.13 26.16
C PRO A 345 -15.06 16.61 26.18
N THR A 346 -13.86 16.90 26.68
CA THR A 346 -13.24 18.22 26.75
C THR A 346 -12.76 18.74 25.39
N ILE A 347 -12.47 17.88 24.41
CA ILE A 347 -12.06 18.29 23.05
C ILE A 347 -13.21 19.02 22.33
N TRP A 348 -14.46 18.60 22.55
CA TRP A 348 -15.67 19.27 22.02
C TRP A 348 -15.91 20.69 22.56
N THR A 349 -14.99 21.18 23.42
CA THR A 349 -14.97 22.56 23.93
C THR A 349 -13.85 23.42 23.32
N LEU A 350 -13.17 22.94 22.27
CA LEU A 350 -12.17 23.67 21.50
C LEU A 350 -12.83 24.39 20.32
N SER A 351 -13.45 25.55 20.59
CA SER A 351 -14.22 26.31 19.58
C SER A 351 -13.39 26.91 18.45
N ASN A 352 -12.08 27.00 18.61
CA ASN A 352 -11.15 27.57 17.63
C ASN A 352 -10.50 26.50 16.74
N LEU A 353 -10.79 25.21 16.97
CA LEU A 353 -10.20 24.12 16.21
C LEU A 353 -10.83 24.07 14.81
N GLU A 354 -9.99 24.19 13.79
CA GLU A 354 -10.34 24.12 12.37
C GLU A 354 -10.14 22.69 11.84
N ASN A 355 -9.11 21.98 12.30
CA ASN A 355 -8.77 20.64 11.82
C ASN A 355 -8.57 19.66 12.97
N LEU A 356 -9.35 18.57 12.97
CA LEU A 356 -9.24 17.45 13.91
C LEU A 356 -8.94 16.17 13.14
N GLN A 357 -7.71 15.66 13.28
CA GLN A 357 -7.21 14.46 12.62
C GLN A 357 -6.82 13.41 13.68
N LEU A 358 -7.60 12.34 13.80
CA LEU A 358 -7.40 11.25 14.77
C LEU A 358 -7.39 9.86 14.10
N PHE A 359 -7.29 9.81 12.78
CA PHE A 359 -7.46 8.60 11.99
C PHE A 359 -6.28 7.61 12.12
N TYR A 360 -6.46 6.34 11.71
CA TYR A 360 -5.49 5.25 11.93
C TYR A 360 -5.03 5.18 13.41
N ASN A 361 -5.97 4.83 14.29
CA ASN A 361 -5.75 4.66 15.73
C ASN A 361 -6.66 3.54 16.28
N ASN A 362 -6.66 3.33 17.60
CA ASN A 362 -7.47 2.35 18.33
C ASN A 362 -8.58 3.00 19.19
N LEU A 363 -9.01 4.23 18.86
CA LEU A 363 -9.99 5.00 19.64
C LEU A 363 -11.37 4.34 19.59
N ASN A 364 -12.14 4.49 20.66
CA ASN A 364 -13.46 3.89 20.83
C ASN A 364 -14.48 4.88 21.45
N GLY A 365 -15.58 4.38 22.00
CA GLY A 365 -16.68 5.21 22.48
C GLY A 365 -17.53 5.79 21.34
N THR A 366 -18.26 6.86 21.65
CA THR A 366 -19.24 7.50 20.74
C THR A 366 -18.87 8.95 20.45
N ILE A 367 -19.31 9.48 19.30
CA ILE A 367 -19.25 10.92 19.01
C ILE A 367 -20.46 11.58 19.68
N PRO A 368 -20.30 12.47 20.68
CA PRO A 368 -21.40 13.00 21.47
C PRO A 368 -21.95 14.31 20.88
N PRO A 369 -23.16 14.77 21.26
CA PRO A 369 -23.81 15.94 20.65
C PRO A 369 -23.01 17.24 20.73
N GLU A 370 -22.11 17.37 21.69
CA GLU A 370 -21.21 18.50 21.89
C GLU A 370 -20.30 18.78 20.68
N VAL A 371 -20.09 17.81 19.77
CA VAL A 371 -19.37 18.06 18.50
C VAL A 371 -19.94 19.25 17.72
N GLY A 372 -21.26 19.48 17.79
CA GLY A 372 -21.92 20.61 17.12
C GLY A 372 -21.56 22.00 17.68
N ASN A 373 -20.77 22.08 18.76
CA ASN A 373 -20.21 23.34 19.27
C ASN A 373 -18.96 23.78 18.50
N MET A 374 -18.33 22.89 17.73
CA MET A 374 -17.06 23.15 17.03
C MET A 374 -17.30 23.84 15.68
N THR A 375 -18.01 24.97 15.68
CA THR A 375 -18.50 25.63 14.44
C THR A 375 -17.42 26.12 13.50
N SER A 376 -16.17 26.27 13.97
CA SER A 376 -15.00 26.65 13.18
C SER A 376 -14.41 25.49 12.35
N LEU A 377 -14.84 24.26 12.62
CA LEU A 377 -14.21 23.06 12.06
C LEU A 377 -14.41 22.94 10.53
N LEU A 378 -13.29 22.92 9.81
CA LEU A 378 -13.16 22.69 8.37
C LEU A 378 -13.00 21.19 8.07
N SER A 379 -12.21 20.47 8.87
CA SER A 379 -11.94 19.03 8.67
C SER A 379 -12.14 18.20 9.93
N PHE A 380 -12.94 17.15 9.80
CA PHE A 380 -13.13 16.10 10.80
C PHE A 380 -12.75 14.74 10.20
N ASP A 381 -11.62 14.17 10.61
CA ASP A 381 -11.26 12.80 10.28
C ASP A 381 -10.95 11.96 11.52
N VAL A 382 -11.75 10.91 11.69
CA VAL A 382 -11.61 9.87 12.74
C VAL A 382 -11.71 8.47 12.14
N ASN A 383 -11.34 8.31 10.86
CA ASN A 383 -11.41 7.04 10.13
C ASN A 383 -10.45 5.98 10.70
N THR A 384 -10.68 4.71 10.34
CA THR A 384 -9.86 3.56 10.72
C THR A 384 -9.58 3.53 12.23
N ASN A 385 -10.65 3.34 12.99
CA ASN A 385 -10.72 3.33 14.46
C ASN A 385 -11.83 2.35 14.92
N SER A 386 -12.09 2.30 16.23
CA SER A 386 -13.12 1.45 16.87
C SER A 386 -14.30 2.26 17.45
N LEU A 387 -14.60 3.44 16.88
CA LEU A 387 -15.74 4.27 17.29
C LEU A 387 -17.07 3.57 16.98
N HIS A 388 -18.08 3.80 17.81
CA HIS A 388 -19.40 3.16 17.68
C HIS A 388 -20.55 4.07 18.13
N GLY A 389 -21.78 3.55 18.11
CA GLY A 389 -22.99 4.32 18.38
C GLY A 389 -23.57 4.97 17.12
N GLU A 390 -24.34 6.04 17.28
CA GLU A 390 -24.96 6.79 16.17
C GLU A 390 -24.32 8.19 16.04
N LEU A 391 -24.37 8.78 14.85
CA LEU A 391 -23.94 10.17 14.65
C LEU A 391 -24.98 11.14 15.22
N PRO A 392 -24.59 12.12 16.06
CA PRO A 392 -25.53 13.03 16.69
C PRO A 392 -26.07 14.06 15.68
N ASN A 393 -27.36 14.38 15.75
CA ASN A 393 -28.01 15.33 14.83
C ASN A 393 -27.34 16.72 14.79
N THR A 394 -26.70 17.14 15.88
CA THR A 394 -25.95 18.38 16.02
C THR A 394 -24.71 18.49 15.13
N ILE A 395 -24.24 17.39 14.53
CA ILE A 395 -23.18 17.40 13.53
C ILE A 395 -23.58 18.17 12.26
N SER A 396 -24.89 18.34 12.03
CA SER A 396 -25.48 19.19 10.99
C SER A 396 -25.29 20.70 11.24
N SER A 397 -24.78 21.09 12.41
CA SER A 397 -24.50 22.48 12.79
C SER A 397 -23.11 22.99 12.36
N LEU A 398 -22.26 22.11 11.81
CA LEU A 398 -20.90 22.44 11.39
C LEU A 398 -20.91 23.19 10.05
N THR A 399 -21.13 24.51 10.10
CA THR A 399 -21.36 25.34 8.91
C THR A 399 -20.14 25.48 8.00
N ASN A 400 -18.94 25.38 8.57
CA ASN A 400 -17.69 25.60 7.85
C ASN A 400 -17.07 24.30 7.31
N LEU A 401 -17.74 23.15 7.52
CA LEU A 401 -17.19 21.83 7.26
C LEU A 401 -16.96 21.58 5.76
N GLU A 402 -15.70 21.34 5.40
CA GLU A 402 -15.22 21.05 4.05
C GLU A 402 -14.96 19.55 3.85
N ALA A 403 -14.47 18.86 4.89
CA ALA A 403 -14.13 17.44 4.86
C ALA A 403 -14.66 16.68 6.08
N PHE A 404 -15.34 15.56 5.84
CA PHE A 404 -15.89 14.68 6.88
C PHE A 404 -15.59 13.21 6.61
N SER A 405 -14.95 12.53 7.57
CA SER A 405 -14.41 11.19 7.36
C SER A 405 -14.50 10.34 8.64
N VAL A 406 -15.25 9.23 8.54
CA VAL A 406 -15.51 8.29 9.65
C VAL A 406 -15.42 6.83 9.18
N PHE A 407 -14.82 6.57 8.02
CA PHE A 407 -14.83 5.24 7.40
C PHE A 407 -14.02 4.22 8.20
N THR A 408 -14.28 2.92 8.00
CA THR A 408 -13.65 1.81 8.76
C THR A 408 -13.77 2.04 10.28
N ASN A 409 -15.01 2.01 10.76
CA ASN A 409 -15.36 2.11 12.17
C ASN A 409 -16.55 1.15 12.46
N ASN A 410 -17.07 1.17 13.68
CA ASN A 410 -18.26 0.41 14.09
C ASN A 410 -19.47 1.35 14.36
N LEU A 411 -19.55 2.48 13.63
CA LEU A 411 -20.66 3.42 13.72
C LEU A 411 -21.92 2.85 13.07
N SER A 412 -23.08 3.32 13.52
CA SER A 412 -24.39 2.76 13.24
C SER A 412 -25.46 3.86 13.23
N GLY A 413 -26.75 3.49 13.28
CA GLY A 413 -27.85 4.45 13.14
C GLY A 413 -28.01 4.95 11.71
N THR A 414 -28.65 6.10 11.57
CA THR A 414 -28.82 6.82 10.30
C THR A 414 -27.96 8.07 10.26
N ILE A 415 -27.50 8.51 9.08
CA ILE A 415 -26.90 9.84 8.94
C ILE A 415 -27.98 10.91 9.22
N PRO A 416 -27.70 11.96 10.01
CA PRO A 416 -28.65 13.05 10.25
C PRO A 416 -29.19 13.69 8.96
N ARG A 417 -30.51 13.89 8.90
CA ARG A 417 -31.24 14.32 7.70
C ARG A 417 -30.75 15.65 7.11
N ASP A 418 -30.30 16.57 7.96
CA ASP A 418 -29.82 17.91 7.58
C ASP A 418 -28.29 17.97 7.44
N PHE A 419 -27.58 16.85 7.46
CA PHE A 419 -26.13 16.82 7.22
C PHE A 419 -25.80 17.26 5.77
N GLY A 420 -24.80 18.12 5.61
CA GLY A 420 -24.45 18.79 4.35
C GLY A 420 -25.35 19.99 3.98
N LYS A 421 -26.53 20.14 4.61
CA LYS A 421 -27.47 21.25 4.33
C LYS A 421 -26.89 22.63 4.61
N ASN A 422 -26.13 22.75 5.69
CA ASN A 422 -25.56 24.00 6.20
C ASN A 422 -24.08 24.17 5.86
N SER A 423 -23.49 23.22 5.12
CA SER A 423 -22.04 23.08 4.90
C SER A 423 -21.75 23.12 3.39
N PRO A 424 -21.85 24.29 2.73
CA PRO A 424 -21.85 24.38 1.27
C PRO A 424 -20.49 24.06 0.63
N GLN A 425 -19.39 24.11 1.39
CA GLN A 425 -18.03 23.80 0.92
C GLN A 425 -17.64 22.31 1.10
N LEU A 426 -18.58 21.45 1.51
CA LEU A 426 -18.34 20.05 1.83
C LEU A 426 -17.91 19.25 0.58
N TYR A 427 -16.60 19.14 0.34
CA TYR A 427 -16.00 18.52 -0.84
C TYR A 427 -15.61 17.05 -0.63
N TYR A 428 -15.41 16.61 0.62
CA TYR A 428 -15.04 15.23 0.96
C TYR A 428 -15.99 14.65 2.02
N VAL A 429 -16.61 13.51 1.72
CA VAL A 429 -17.49 12.78 2.65
C VAL A 429 -17.26 11.27 2.58
N SER A 430 -16.88 10.67 3.71
CA SER A 430 -16.61 9.23 3.80
C SER A 430 -17.25 8.56 5.03
N PHE A 431 -18.24 7.70 4.77
CA PHE A 431 -18.93 6.85 5.77
C PHE A 431 -18.68 5.35 5.55
N SER A 432 -17.81 4.96 4.61
CA SER A 432 -17.63 3.56 4.18
C SER A 432 -17.22 2.60 5.30
N ASN A 433 -17.42 1.30 5.10
CA ASN A 433 -17.03 0.22 6.03
C ASN A 433 -17.51 0.47 7.47
N ASN A 434 -18.83 0.53 7.66
CA ASN A 434 -19.51 0.80 8.93
C ASN A 434 -20.85 0.01 8.99
N SER A 435 -21.64 0.22 10.04
CA SER A 435 -22.99 -0.37 10.21
C SER A 435 -24.12 0.66 10.01
N PHE A 436 -23.89 1.73 9.22
CA PHE A 436 -24.93 2.74 8.95
C PHE A 436 -26.08 2.18 8.11
N HIS A 437 -27.28 2.72 8.31
CA HIS A 437 -28.50 2.34 7.58
C HIS A 437 -29.46 3.51 7.36
N GLY A 438 -30.63 3.24 6.81
CA GLY A 438 -31.61 4.27 6.44
C GLY A 438 -31.34 4.85 5.05
N GLU A 439 -31.80 6.07 4.80
CA GLU A 439 -31.59 6.80 3.53
C GLU A 439 -30.46 7.83 3.68
N LEU A 440 -29.87 8.26 2.56
CA LEU A 440 -28.86 9.33 2.56
C LEU A 440 -29.51 10.71 2.74
N PRO A 441 -28.82 11.72 3.31
CA PRO A 441 -29.37 13.06 3.49
C PRO A 441 -29.77 13.71 2.15
N PRO A 442 -31.01 14.24 2.00
CA PRO A 442 -31.49 14.77 0.73
C PRO A 442 -30.75 16.04 0.26
N GLU A 443 -30.18 16.79 1.20
CA GLU A 443 -29.48 18.07 0.99
C GLU A 443 -27.96 17.94 1.22
N LEU A 444 -27.40 16.73 1.09
CA LEU A 444 -25.97 16.45 1.31
C LEU A 444 -25.04 17.31 0.44
N CYS A 445 -25.30 17.36 -0.87
CA CYS A 445 -24.57 18.20 -1.82
C CYS A 445 -25.33 19.52 -2.05
N SER A 446 -25.57 20.29 -0.98
CA SER A 446 -26.34 21.55 -1.03
C SER A 446 -25.64 22.66 -1.82
N GLY A 447 -24.31 22.78 -1.68
CA GLY A 447 -23.47 23.78 -2.36
C GLY A 447 -22.83 23.31 -3.66
N TYR A 448 -23.15 22.10 -4.13
CA TYR A 448 -22.60 21.46 -5.34
C TYR A 448 -21.09 21.11 -5.35
N ALA A 449 -20.34 21.46 -4.30
CA ALA A 449 -18.90 21.28 -4.18
C ALA A 449 -18.39 19.85 -3.88
N LEU A 450 -19.26 18.86 -3.69
CA LEU A 450 -18.88 17.50 -3.26
C LEU A 450 -18.11 16.77 -4.37
N GLN A 451 -16.82 16.48 -4.13
CA GLN A 451 -15.92 15.80 -5.07
C GLN A 451 -15.80 14.31 -4.76
N ASN A 452 -15.56 13.96 -3.50
CA ASN A 452 -15.37 12.58 -3.06
C ASN A 452 -16.50 12.17 -2.13
N PHE A 453 -17.31 11.19 -2.52
CA PHE A 453 -18.41 10.69 -1.71
C PHE A 453 -18.46 9.16 -1.67
N THR A 454 -18.17 8.59 -0.50
CA THR A 454 -18.05 7.14 -0.33
C THR A 454 -18.84 6.64 0.89
N VAL A 455 -19.72 5.66 0.67
CA VAL A 455 -20.57 5.00 1.68
C VAL A 455 -20.56 3.47 1.54
N ASN A 456 -19.63 2.93 0.76
CA ASN A 456 -19.55 1.51 0.44
C ASN A 456 -19.40 0.62 1.67
N GLY A 457 -19.86 -0.64 1.61
CA GLY A 457 -19.76 -1.58 2.73
C GLY A 457 -20.56 -1.13 3.94
N ASN A 458 -21.87 -0.90 3.76
CA ASN A 458 -22.81 -0.46 4.78
C ASN A 458 -24.20 -1.13 4.56
N ASN A 459 -25.22 -0.67 5.28
CA ASN A 459 -26.59 -1.16 5.22
C ASN A 459 -27.58 -0.05 4.77
N PHE A 460 -27.15 0.90 3.94
CA PHE A 460 -28.00 1.97 3.42
C PHE A 460 -29.07 1.46 2.44
N THR A 461 -30.16 2.21 2.34
CA THR A 461 -31.43 1.86 1.68
C THR A 461 -32.06 3.09 1.01
N GLY A 462 -33.18 2.90 0.31
CA GLY A 462 -33.90 4.02 -0.32
C GLY A 462 -33.25 4.50 -1.63
N SER A 463 -33.74 5.63 -2.13
CA SER A 463 -33.26 6.26 -3.36
C SER A 463 -32.10 7.24 -3.12
N LEU A 464 -31.29 7.47 -4.15
CA LEU A 464 -30.19 8.44 -4.09
C LEU A 464 -30.72 9.89 -3.98
N PRO A 465 -30.05 10.78 -3.21
CA PRO A 465 -30.43 12.19 -3.08
C PRO A 465 -30.45 12.93 -4.42
N ALA A 466 -31.53 13.67 -4.69
CA ALA A 466 -31.71 14.40 -5.95
C ALA A 466 -30.68 15.52 -6.18
N CYS A 467 -30.00 16.00 -5.13
CA CYS A 467 -28.89 16.96 -5.27
C CYS A 467 -27.70 16.36 -6.04
N LEU A 468 -27.47 15.04 -5.97
CA LEU A 468 -26.36 14.38 -6.68
C LEU A 468 -26.42 14.60 -8.19
N ARG A 469 -27.62 14.71 -8.80
CA ARG A 469 -27.76 14.99 -10.25
C ARG A 469 -27.09 16.28 -10.71
N ASN A 470 -27.04 17.29 -9.85
CA ASN A 470 -26.52 18.63 -10.16
C ASN A 470 -25.13 18.87 -9.53
N CYS A 471 -24.58 17.87 -8.84
CA CYS A 471 -23.33 17.92 -8.10
C CYS A 471 -22.15 17.69 -9.08
N THR A 472 -21.85 18.70 -9.91
CA THR A 472 -20.98 18.56 -11.11
C THR A 472 -19.55 18.15 -10.80
N ASP A 473 -19.07 18.50 -9.61
CA ASP A 473 -17.66 18.44 -9.22
C ASP A 473 -17.26 17.05 -8.68
N LEU A 474 -18.22 16.11 -8.64
CA LEU A 474 -18.00 14.72 -8.25
C LEU A 474 -16.88 14.08 -9.09
N ARG A 475 -15.81 13.67 -8.41
CA ARG A 475 -14.63 12.95 -8.93
C ARG A 475 -14.68 11.47 -8.61
N ARG A 476 -15.02 11.10 -7.38
CA ARG A 476 -15.02 9.71 -6.90
C ARG A 476 -16.27 9.36 -6.09
N VAL A 477 -17.05 8.41 -6.59
CA VAL A 477 -18.29 7.94 -5.95
C VAL A 477 -18.24 6.45 -5.66
N ARG A 478 -18.57 6.04 -4.42
CA ARG A 478 -18.65 4.62 -4.03
C ARG A 478 -19.88 4.33 -3.17
N PHE A 479 -20.91 3.74 -3.79
CA PHE A 479 -22.13 3.28 -3.13
C PHE A 479 -22.20 1.74 -3.03
N ASP A 480 -21.13 1.06 -3.44
CA ASP A 480 -21.07 -0.39 -3.59
C ASP A 480 -21.23 -1.18 -2.27
N GLY A 481 -21.75 -2.41 -2.36
CA GLY A 481 -21.97 -3.28 -1.19
C GLY A 481 -22.94 -2.68 -0.17
N ASN A 482 -24.17 -2.40 -0.60
CA ASN A 482 -25.22 -1.76 0.20
C ASN A 482 -26.60 -2.41 -0.08
N ARG A 483 -27.69 -1.74 0.29
CA ARG A 483 -29.07 -2.20 0.04
C ARG A 483 -29.95 -1.11 -0.60
N PHE A 484 -29.35 -0.18 -1.34
CA PHE A 484 -30.06 0.92 -1.99
C PHE A 484 -31.14 0.41 -2.95
N THR A 485 -32.27 1.13 -2.98
CA THR A 485 -33.47 0.79 -3.75
C THR A 485 -34.02 2.04 -4.42
N GLY A 486 -33.64 2.27 -5.67
CA GLY A 486 -34.09 3.42 -6.45
C GLY A 486 -33.98 3.18 -7.95
N ASN A 487 -34.54 4.11 -8.74
CA ASN A 487 -34.34 4.16 -10.18
C ASN A 487 -33.15 5.08 -10.49
N ILE A 488 -32.13 4.59 -11.20
CA ILE A 488 -30.90 5.37 -11.46
C ILE A 488 -30.92 6.21 -12.74
N THR A 489 -31.90 6.01 -13.63
CA THR A 489 -31.93 6.59 -15.00
C THR A 489 -31.85 8.12 -15.01
N ASN A 490 -32.27 8.77 -13.93
CA ASN A 490 -32.21 10.22 -13.74
C ASN A 490 -31.60 10.61 -12.36
N ALA A 491 -30.87 9.70 -11.71
CA ALA A 491 -30.28 9.94 -10.38
C ALA A 491 -28.96 10.74 -10.43
N PHE A 492 -28.23 10.60 -11.55
CA PHE A 492 -27.03 11.36 -11.88
C PHE A 492 -27.32 12.23 -13.12
N GLY A 493 -26.45 13.21 -13.35
CA GLY A 493 -26.44 14.03 -14.56
C GLY A 493 -25.12 13.84 -15.32
N VAL A 494 -24.66 14.91 -15.98
CA VAL A 494 -23.30 14.96 -16.55
C VAL A 494 -22.34 15.46 -15.47
N HIS A 495 -21.31 14.67 -15.17
CA HIS A 495 -20.27 14.96 -14.18
C HIS A 495 -18.91 14.99 -14.89
N PRO A 496 -18.44 16.16 -15.37
CA PRO A 496 -17.25 16.24 -16.22
C PRO A 496 -15.96 15.77 -15.51
N GLU A 497 -15.90 15.99 -14.19
CA GLU A 497 -14.74 15.68 -13.36
C GLU A 497 -14.66 14.21 -12.90
N LEU A 498 -15.71 13.41 -13.10
CA LEU A 498 -15.84 12.07 -12.53
C LEU A 498 -14.82 11.08 -13.10
N ASP A 499 -13.89 10.57 -12.28
CA ASP A 499 -12.91 9.54 -12.65
C ASP A 499 -13.37 8.12 -12.34
N PHE A 500 -14.20 7.94 -11.31
CA PHE A 500 -14.59 6.62 -10.79
C PHE A 500 -15.98 6.65 -10.17
N ILE A 501 -16.83 5.71 -10.59
CA ILE A 501 -18.05 5.33 -9.87
C ILE A 501 -18.17 3.82 -9.69
N SER A 502 -18.61 3.40 -8.50
CA SER A 502 -19.14 2.05 -8.28
C SER A 502 -20.48 2.09 -7.54
N LEU A 503 -21.47 1.42 -8.13
CA LEU A 503 -22.84 1.21 -7.64
C LEU A 503 -23.13 -0.28 -7.35
N SER A 504 -22.12 -1.15 -7.43
CA SER A 504 -22.28 -2.60 -7.47
C SER A 504 -22.82 -3.22 -6.17
N ASP A 505 -23.27 -4.47 -6.22
CA ASP A 505 -23.83 -5.21 -5.07
C ASP A 505 -24.91 -4.41 -4.32
N ASN A 506 -26.01 -4.08 -5.04
CA ASN A 506 -27.11 -3.25 -4.55
C ASN A 506 -28.47 -3.75 -5.11
N LYS A 507 -29.51 -2.92 -5.03
CA LYS A 507 -30.85 -3.20 -5.60
C LYS A 507 -31.36 -2.01 -6.43
N PHE A 508 -30.44 -1.32 -7.10
CA PHE A 508 -30.78 -0.28 -8.07
C PHE A 508 -31.55 -0.86 -9.26
N SER A 509 -32.37 -0.02 -9.88
CA SER A 509 -33.28 -0.39 -10.97
C SER A 509 -33.39 0.72 -12.01
N GLY A 510 -34.14 0.46 -13.08
CA GLY A 510 -34.25 1.36 -14.23
C GLY A 510 -33.12 1.15 -15.23
N GLU A 511 -33.03 2.07 -16.18
CA GLU A 511 -32.13 2.00 -17.33
C GLU A 511 -30.86 2.84 -17.11
N ILE A 512 -29.76 2.46 -17.78
CA ILE A 512 -28.51 3.23 -17.79
C ILE A 512 -28.72 4.47 -18.67
N SER A 513 -28.41 5.67 -18.15
CA SER A 513 -28.60 6.92 -18.90
C SER A 513 -27.58 7.10 -20.03
N PRO A 514 -27.99 7.54 -21.24
CA PRO A 514 -27.08 8.03 -22.27
C PRO A 514 -26.20 9.22 -21.81
N GLU A 515 -26.64 10.00 -20.81
CA GLU A 515 -25.88 11.14 -20.26
C GLU A 515 -24.51 10.72 -19.69
N TRP A 516 -24.34 9.46 -19.29
CA TRP A 516 -23.04 8.91 -18.85
C TRP A 516 -21.94 9.03 -19.91
N GLY A 517 -22.29 9.05 -21.21
CA GLY A 517 -21.34 9.21 -22.31
C GLY A 517 -20.67 10.59 -22.40
N GLU A 518 -21.19 11.59 -21.68
CA GLU A 518 -20.61 12.94 -21.62
C GLU A 518 -19.63 13.13 -20.44
N CYS A 519 -19.53 12.15 -19.52
CA CYS A 519 -18.61 12.17 -18.37
C CYS A 519 -17.17 11.82 -18.78
N GLN A 520 -16.55 12.66 -19.62
CA GLN A 520 -15.32 12.34 -20.37
C GLN A 520 -14.07 11.99 -19.54
N ASN A 521 -14.01 12.30 -18.24
CA ASN A 521 -12.92 11.86 -17.35
C ASN A 521 -13.03 10.40 -16.88
N LEU A 522 -14.18 9.74 -17.08
CA LEU A 522 -14.51 8.48 -16.41
C LEU A 522 -13.56 7.34 -16.82
N THR A 523 -12.84 6.80 -15.84
CA THR A 523 -11.90 5.68 -15.99
C THR A 523 -12.50 4.36 -15.52
N ASN A 524 -13.46 4.38 -14.60
CA ASN A 524 -14.04 3.19 -14.00
C ASN A 524 -15.55 3.35 -13.79
N LEU A 525 -16.35 2.55 -14.49
CA LEU A 525 -17.80 2.48 -14.38
C LEU A 525 -18.23 1.08 -13.95
N GLN A 526 -18.68 0.95 -12.71
CA GLN A 526 -19.16 -0.32 -12.14
C GLN A 526 -20.61 -0.18 -11.66
N MET A 527 -21.50 -1.05 -12.17
CA MET A 527 -22.92 -1.13 -11.81
C MET A 527 -23.41 -2.58 -11.76
N ASP A 528 -22.51 -3.55 -11.67
CA ASP A 528 -22.83 -4.97 -11.67
C ASP A 528 -23.64 -5.40 -10.42
N ARG A 529 -24.31 -6.54 -10.48
CA ARG A 529 -25.06 -7.14 -9.35
C ARG A 529 -26.16 -6.22 -8.83
N ASN A 530 -27.04 -5.80 -9.73
CA ASN A 530 -28.17 -4.91 -9.47
C ASN A 530 -29.43 -5.45 -10.17
N ARG A 531 -30.39 -4.57 -10.54
CA ARG A 531 -31.61 -4.89 -11.32
C ARG A 531 -31.81 -3.86 -12.44
N LEU A 532 -30.71 -3.46 -13.07
CA LEU A 532 -30.71 -2.50 -14.16
C LEU A 532 -31.22 -3.16 -15.43
N SER A 533 -32.08 -2.47 -16.17
CA SER A 533 -32.77 -3.00 -17.34
C SER A 533 -32.70 -2.03 -18.53
N GLY A 534 -33.48 -2.27 -19.58
CA GLY A 534 -33.37 -1.52 -20.83
C GLY A 534 -32.17 -2.02 -21.67
N ARG A 535 -31.48 -1.11 -22.35
CA ARG A 535 -30.32 -1.39 -23.20
C ARG A 535 -29.05 -0.74 -22.66
N ILE A 536 -27.89 -1.26 -23.06
CA ILE A 536 -26.61 -0.55 -22.90
C ILE A 536 -26.61 0.64 -23.88
N PRO A 537 -26.39 1.90 -23.44
CA PRO A 537 -26.34 3.05 -24.34
C PRO A 537 -25.10 3.04 -25.24
N ALA A 538 -25.27 3.35 -26.52
CA ALA A 538 -24.17 3.51 -27.48
C ALA A 538 -23.26 4.69 -27.10
N GLU A 539 -23.81 5.69 -26.41
CA GLU A 539 -23.11 6.87 -25.91
C GLU A 539 -21.98 6.54 -24.93
N LEU A 540 -22.00 5.40 -24.25
CA LEU A 540 -20.87 4.94 -23.43
C LEU A 540 -19.58 4.77 -24.26
N GLY A 541 -19.70 4.46 -25.56
CA GLY A 541 -18.58 4.40 -26.49
C GLY A 541 -17.86 5.73 -26.75
N LYS A 542 -18.35 6.85 -26.22
CA LYS A 542 -17.66 8.15 -26.22
C LYS A 542 -16.57 8.25 -25.15
N LEU A 543 -16.55 7.36 -24.15
CA LEU A 543 -15.72 7.50 -22.95
C LEU A 543 -14.27 7.05 -23.20
N SER A 544 -13.54 7.80 -24.01
CA SER A 544 -12.17 7.50 -24.44
C SER A 544 -11.14 7.24 -23.32
N ARG A 545 -11.44 7.61 -22.08
CA ARG A 545 -10.61 7.36 -20.87
C ARG A 545 -10.99 6.10 -20.08
N LEU A 546 -12.09 5.43 -20.44
CA LEU A 546 -12.62 4.30 -19.69
C LEU A 546 -11.70 3.09 -19.75
N ARG A 547 -11.45 2.49 -18.58
CA ARG A 547 -10.55 1.36 -18.35
C ARG A 547 -11.27 0.12 -17.83
N VAL A 548 -12.33 0.33 -17.05
CA VAL A 548 -13.16 -0.72 -16.46
C VAL A 548 -14.63 -0.41 -16.72
N LEU A 549 -15.36 -1.38 -17.31
CA LEU A 549 -16.80 -1.35 -17.49
C LEU A 549 -17.42 -2.66 -16.98
N ASN A 550 -18.04 -2.61 -15.79
CA ASN A 550 -18.71 -3.76 -15.19
C ASN A 550 -20.22 -3.50 -15.12
N LEU A 551 -21.00 -4.24 -15.89
CA LEU A 551 -22.47 -4.20 -15.93
C LEU A 551 -23.11 -5.59 -15.69
N GLY A 552 -22.31 -6.62 -15.42
CA GLY A 552 -22.77 -8.00 -15.25
C GLY A 552 -23.79 -8.22 -14.11
N ALA A 553 -24.48 -9.35 -14.11
CA ALA A 553 -25.52 -9.72 -13.14
C ALA A 553 -26.60 -8.63 -12.98
N ASN A 554 -27.30 -8.35 -14.07
CA ASN A 554 -28.38 -7.36 -14.17
C ASN A 554 -29.51 -7.88 -15.08
N ASP A 555 -30.54 -7.06 -15.33
CA ASP A 555 -31.66 -7.34 -16.22
C ASP A 555 -31.50 -6.64 -17.60
N LEU A 556 -30.28 -6.33 -18.04
CA LEU A 556 -29.99 -5.59 -19.28
C LEU A 556 -30.32 -6.45 -20.52
N SER A 557 -30.75 -5.81 -21.60
CA SER A 557 -31.32 -6.50 -22.76
C SER A 557 -30.99 -5.82 -24.09
N GLY A 558 -31.22 -6.54 -25.20
CA GLY A 558 -30.89 -6.05 -26.53
C GLY A 558 -29.41 -6.21 -26.86
N ASP A 559 -29.00 -5.64 -27.99
CA ASP A 559 -27.70 -5.95 -28.58
C ASP A 559 -26.55 -5.14 -27.95
N ILE A 560 -25.35 -5.71 -27.91
CA ILE A 560 -24.13 -5.02 -27.46
C ILE A 560 -23.82 -3.86 -28.45
N PRO A 561 -23.70 -2.59 -28.01
CA PRO A 561 -23.41 -1.48 -28.91
C PRO A 561 -22.04 -1.61 -29.57
N LEU A 562 -21.97 -1.37 -30.89
CA LEU A 562 -20.71 -1.43 -31.66
C LEU A 562 -19.75 -0.31 -31.23
N GLU A 563 -20.28 0.79 -30.71
CA GLU A 563 -19.55 1.96 -30.23
C GLU A 563 -18.65 1.66 -29.02
N LEU A 564 -18.91 0.58 -28.27
CA LEU A 564 -18.00 0.13 -27.20
C LEU A 564 -16.60 -0.23 -27.74
N GLY A 565 -16.50 -0.60 -29.02
CA GLY A 565 -15.21 -0.83 -29.71
C GLY A 565 -14.33 0.41 -29.88
N ASN A 566 -14.81 1.61 -29.53
CA ASN A 566 -14.01 2.84 -29.54
C ASN A 566 -13.17 3.02 -28.26
N LEU A 567 -13.40 2.20 -27.23
CA LEU A 567 -12.84 2.37 -25.88
C LEU A 567 -11.41 1.82 -25.76
N SER A 568 -10.46 2.35 -26.53
CA SER A 568 -9.11 1.77 -26.71
C SER A 568 -8.23 1.65 -25.45
N LEU A 569 -8.64 2.24 -24.31
CA LEU A 569 -8.00 2.10 -22.99
C LEU A 569 -8.69 1.09 -22.05
N LEU A 570 -9.78 0.46 -22.49
CA LEU A 570 -10.54 -0.51 -21.71
C LEU A 570 -9.72 -1.79 -21.53
N PHE A 571 -9.44 -2.15 -20.27
CA PHE A 571 -8.76 -3.40 -19.90
C PHE A 571 -9.70 -4.45 -19.29
N ASN A 572 -10.85 -4.05 -18.73
CA ASN A 572 -11.88 -5.01 -18.27
C ASN A 572 -13.26 -4.65 -18.81
N LEU A 573 -13.91 -5.62 -19.46
CA LEU A 573 -15.30 -5.56 -19.91
C LEU A 573 -16.08 -6.77 -19.37
N ASP A 574 -17.01 -6.51 -18.45
CA ASP A 574 -17.80 -7.52 -17.75
C ASP A 574 -19.30 -7.25 -17.96
N LEU A 575 -19.93 -8.03 -18.85
CA LEU A 575 -21.34 -7.96 -19.21
C LEU A 575 -22.11 -9.26 -18.87
N ARG A 576 -21.51 -10.18 -18.08
CA ARG A 576 -22.07 -11.52 -17.84
C ARG A 576 -23.46 -11.49 -17.20
N GLN A 577 -24.21 -12.60 -17.28
CA GLN A 577 -25.47 -12.79 -16.54
C GLN A 577 -26.46 -11.64 -16.76
N ASN A 578 -26.84 -11.44 -18.02
CA ASN A 578 -27.82 -10.47 -18.50
C ASN A 578 -28.73 -11.14 -19.55
N TYR A 579 -29.60 -10.36 -20.21
CA TYR A 579 -30.45 -10.80 -21.32
C TYR A 579 -30.02 -10.18 -22.66
N LEU A 580 -28.71 -9.99 -22.87
CA LEU A 580 -28.17 -9.38 -24.08
C LEU A 580 -28.34 -10.29 -25.29
N THR A 581 -28.67 -9.72 -26.45
CA THR A 581 -29.02 -10.40 -27.70
C THR A 581 -28.08 -10.03 -28.85
N GLY A 582 -28.36 -10.57 -30.04
CA GLY A 582 -27.64 -10.20 -31.26
C GLY A 582 -26.23 -10.77 -31.31
N ASN A 583 -25.44 -10.27 -32.25
CA ASN A 583 -24.08 -10.76 -32.47
C ASN A 583 -23.07 -9.99 -31.61
N ILE A 584 -21.97 -10.65 -31.23
CA ILE A 584 -20.80 -9.97 -30.66
C ILE A 584 -20.27 -8.96 -31.72
N PRO A 585 -20.14 -7.66 -31.41
CA PRO A 585 -19.69 -6.68 -32.40
C PRO A 585 -18.21 -6.90 -32.78
N ARG A 586 -17.92 -6.96 -34.09
CA ARG A 586 -16.55 -7.09 -34.62
C ARG A 586 -15.60 -6.00 -34.11
N LEU A 587 -16.13 -4.80 -33.82
CA LEU A 587 -15.35 -3.68 -33.27
C LEU A 587 -14.83 -3.92 -31.84
N VAL A 588 -15.29 -4.95 -31.12
CA VAL A 588 -14.67 -5.39 -29.85
C VAL A 588 -13.19 -5.76 -30.05
N GLY A 589 -12.81 -6.23 -31.26
CA GLY A 589 -11.41 -6.47 -31.62
C GLY A 589 -10.51 -5.23 -31.60
N ASN A 590 -11.06 -4.02 -31.70
CA ASN A 590 -10.28 -2.78 -31.62
C ASN A 590 -9.73 -2.51 -30.19
N LEU A 591 -10.18 -3.26 -29.18
CA LEU A 591 -9.81 -3.09 -27.78
C LEU A 591 -8.44 -3.72 -27.49
N ALA A 592 -7.38 -3.20 -28.12
CA ALA A 592 -6.00 -3.68 -27.96
C ALA A 592 -5.41 -3.48 -26.54
N SER A 593 -6.17 -2.86 -25.61
CA SER A 593 -5.82 -2.78 -24.19
C SER A 593 -6.58 -3.79 -23.31
N LEU A 594 -7.46 -4.62 -23.88
CA LEU A 594 -8.34 -5.51 -23.13
C LEU A 594 -7.55 -6.67 -22.52
N ASP A 595 -7.51 -6.74 -21.18
CA ASP A 595 -6.93 -7.84 -20.41
C ASP A 595 -8.00 -8.90 -20.08
N SER A 596 -9.27 -8.52 -20.01
CA SER A 596 -10.38 -9.40 -19.58
C SER A 596 -11.70 -9.06 -20.28
N LEU A 597 -12.35 -10.08 -20.86
CA LEU A 597 -13.65 -10.01 -21.53
C LEU A 597 -14.58 -11.14 -21.05
N ASP A 598 -15.64 -10.77 -20.33
CA ASP A 598 -16.67 -11.70 -19.85
C ASP A 598 -18.06 -11.31 -20.38
N LEU A 599 -18.57 -12.11 -21.31
CA LEU A 599 -19.91 -11.99 -21.91
C LEU A 599 -20.82 -13.15 -21.53
N SER A 600 -20.43 -13.97 -20.54
CA SER A 600 -21.06 -15.26 -20.27
C SER A 600 -22.49 -15.17 -19.74
N GLY A 601 -23.31 -16.20 -19.96
CA GLY A 601 -24.69 -16.24 -19.43
C GLY A 601 -25.59 -15.15 -20.02
N ASN A 602 -25.66 -15.09 -21.34
CA ASN A 602 -26.47 -14.14 -22.11
C ASN A 602 -27.27 -14.88 -23.20
N GLN A 603 -27.86 -14.15 -24.16
CA GLN A 603 -28.62 -14.69 -25.30
C GLN A 603 -27.96 -14.28 -26.64
N LEU A 604 -26.62 -14.16 -26.66
CA LEU A 604 -25.86 -13.77 -27.83
C LEU A 604 -25.90 -14.88 -28.90
N ILE A 605 -25.93 -14.48 -30.17
CA ILE A 605 -26.10 -15.35 -31.34
C ILE A 605 -25.05 -15.05 -32.42
N GLY A 606 -25.02 -15.88 -33.46
CA GLY A 606 -24.08 -15.72 -34.57
C GLY A 606 -22.68 -16.20 -34.24
N GLU A 607 -21.73 -15.81 -35.08
CA GLU A 607 -20.34 -16.31 -35.05
C GLU A 607 -19.47 -15.52 -34.06
N ILE A 608 -18.46 -16.19 -33.48
CA ILE A 608 -17.41 -15.52 -32.71
C ILE A 608 -16.59 -14.65 -33.70
N PRO A 609 -16.39 -13.33 -33.46
CA PRO A 609 -15.62 -12.49 -34.37
C PRO A 609 -14.16 -12.90 -34.45
N MET A 610 -13.66 -13.13 -35.68
CA MET A 610 -12.23 -13.36 -35.93
C MET A 610 -11.38 -12.16 -35.50
N GLU A 611 -11.95 -10.94 -35.57
CA GLU A 611 -11.30 -9.69 -35.20
C GLU A 611 -10.85 -9.62 -33.74
N LEU A 612 -11.34 -10.51 -32.86
CA LEU A 612 -10.86 -10.66 -31.48
C LEU A 612 -9.35 -10.94 -31.39
N GLU A 613 -8.70 -11.44 -32.45
CA GLU A 613 -7.24 -11.65 -32.49
C GLU A 613 -6.41 -10.38 -32.21
N ASN A 614 -7.00 -9.20 -32.45
CA ASN A 614 -6.35 -7.89 -32.26
C ASN A 614 -6.33 -7.44 -30.79
N CYS A 615 -7.02 -8.15 -29.88
CA CYS A 615 -6.95 -7.92 -28.43
C CYS A 615 -5.65 -8.55 -27.86
N GLU A 616 -4.47 -8.13 -28.33
CA GLU A 616 -3.17 -8.79 -28.08
C GLU A 616 -2.82 -8.99 -26.59
N LYS A 617 -3.41 -8.21 -25.66
CA LYS A 617 -3.19 -8.30 -24.21
C LYS A 617 -4.16 -9.24 -23.49
N LEU A 618 -5.19 -9.74 -24.15
CA LEU A 618 -6.29 -10.45 -23.51
C LEU A 618 -5.76 -11.65 -22.73
N LEU A 619 -5.98 -11.65 -21.41
CA LEU A 619 -5.58 -12.70 -20.49
C LEU A 619 -6.76 -13.65 -20.24
N SER A 620 -8.00 -13.14 -20.24
CA SER A 620 -9.23 -13.88 -19.96
C SER A 620 -10.32 -13.61 -21.00
N LEU A 621 -10.89 -14.68 -21.57
CA LEU A 621 -12.02 -14.64 -22.50
C LEU A 621 -13.10 -15.65 -22.08
N ASN A 622 -14.27 -15.16 -21.71
CA ASN A 622 -15.43 -15.99 -21.33
C ASN A 622 -16.67 -15.62 -22.16
N LEU A 623 -17.06 -16.52 -23.05
CA LEU A 623 -18.24 -16.45 -23.92
C LEU A 623 -19.28 -17.54 -23.59
N SER A 624 -19.10 -18.25 -22.47
CA SER A 624 -19.90 -19.41 -22.10
C SER A 624 -21.39 -19.12 -21.87
N HIS A 625 -22.24 -20.14 -21.92
CA HIS A 625 -23.69 -20.02 -21.68
C HIS A 625 -24.34 -18.93 -22.55
N ASN A 626 -24.24 -19.10 -23.87
CA ASN A 626 -24.85 -18.25 -24.89
C ASN A 626 -25.49 -19.13 -25.98
N ASN A 627 -25.88 -18.55 -27.11
CA ASN A 627 -26.43 -19.25 -28.27
C ASN A 627 -25.57 -18.96 -29.52
N LEU A 628 -24.24 -18.89 -29.35
CA LEU A 628 -23.28 -18.68 -30.44
C LEU A 628 -23.23 -19.89 -31.37
N THR A 629 -22.93 -19.65 -32.64
CA THR A 629 -23.02 -20.61 -33.76
C THR A 629 -21.84 -20.48 -34.72
N GLY A 630 -21.76 -21.34 -35.74
CA GLY A 630 -20.66 -21.35 -36.70
C GLY A 630 -19.46 -22.14 -36.18
N GLU A 631 -18.26 -21.84 -36.68
CA GLU A 631 -17.01 -22.51 -36.24
C GLU A 631 -16.24 -21.63 -35.24
N ILE A 632 -15.35 -22.25 -34.44
CA ILE A 632 -14.40 -21.49 -33.61
C ILE A 632 -13.34 -20.87 -34.54
N PRO A 633 -13.08 -19.55 -34.50
CA PRO A 633 -12.07 -18.92 -35.35
C PRO A 633 -10.65 -19.44 -35.05
N SER A 634 -9.87 -19.69 -36.10
CA SER A 634 -8.45 -20.09 -35.99
C SER A 634 -7.57 -18.96 -35.45
N GLU A 635 -8.02 -17.73 -35.70
CA GLU A 635 -7.48 -16.43 -35.36
C GLU A 635 -7.42 -16.21 -33.84
N LEU A 636 -8.28 -16.86 -33.05
CA LEU A 636 -8.14 -16.90 -31.60
C LEU A 636 -6.80 -17.51 -31.16
N GLY A 637 -6.18 -18.35 -31.98
CA GLY A 637 -4.83 -18.88 -31.77
C GLY A 637 -3.71 -17.84 -31.84
N SER A 638 -3.99 -16.62 -32.33
CA SER A 638 -3.02 -15.51 -32.35
C SER A 638 -2.85 -14.84 -30.97
N LEU A 639 -3.77 -15.04 -30.03
CA LEU A 639 -3.83 -14.36 -28.73
C LEU A 639 -2.77 -14.89 -27.72
N SER A 640 -1.48 -14.70 -28.01
CA SER A 640 -0.38 -15.29 -27.22
C SER A 640 -0.33 -14.90 -25.73
N SER A 641 -0.99 -13.80 -25.35
CA SER A 641 -1.13 -13.35 -23.96
C SER A 641 -2.24 -14.07 -23.19
N LEU A 642 -3.15 -14.76 -23.88
CA LEU A 642 -4.30 -15.44 -23.25
C LEU A 642 -3.77 -16.52 -22.31
N GLN A 643 -3.96 -16.26 -21.02
CA GLN A 643 -3.36 -17.04 -19.94
C GLN A 643 -4.44 -17.63 -19.03
N TYR A 644 -5.38 -16.82 -18.57
CA TYR A 644 -6.26 -17.19 -17.46
C TYR A 644 -7.44 -18.06 -17.90
N LEU A 645 -8.09 -17.73 -19.03
CA LEU A 645 -9.31 -18.43 -19.45
C LEU A 645 -9.59 -18.28 -20.95
N LEU A 646 -10.04 -19.38 -21.55
CA LEU A 646 -10.82 -19.42 -22.78
C LEU A 646 -12.03 -20.35 -22.55
N ASP A 647 -13.19 -19.79 -22.23
CA ASP A 647 -14.44 -20.54 -22.06
C ASP A 647 -15.44 -20.20 -23.17
N LEU A 648 -15.76 -21.19 -23.98
CA LEU A 648 -16.72 -21.16 -25.09
C LEU A 648 -17.89 -22.12 -24.85
N SER A 649 -18.00 -22.69 -23.65
CA SER A 649 -18.91 -23.81 -23.35
C SER A 649 -20.39 -23.42 -23.30
N SER A 650 -21.27 -24.41 -23.42
CA SER A 650 -22.73 -24.21 -23.41
C SER A 650 -23.17 -23.19 -24.48
N ASN A 651 -22.89 -23.53 -25.74
CA ASN A 651 -23.24 -22.77 -26.94
C ASN A 651 -23.73 -23.76 -28.03
N SER A 652 -23.80 -23.33 -29.29
CA SER A 652 -24.09 -24.18 -30.46
C SER A 652 -23.00 -24.04 -31.53
N LEU A 653 -21.74 -23.98 -31.08
CA LEU A 653 -20.55 -23.93 -31.93
C LEU A 653 -20.33 -25.31 -32.58
N SER A 654 -19.88 -25.30 -33.82
CA SER A 654 -19.86 -26.44 -34.73
C SER A 654 -18.55 -26.48 -35.55
N GLY A 655 -18.47 -27.33 -36.57
CA GLY A 655 -17.24 -27.51 -37.34
C GLY A 655 -16.19 -28.29 -36.55
N SER A 656 -14.90 -27.98 -36.73
CA SER A 656 -13.80 -28.62 -36.00
C SER A 656 -13.00 -27.65 -35.13
N ILE A 657 -12.53 -28.11 -33.97
CA ILE A 657 -11.62 -27.34 -33.11
C ILE A 657 -10.36 -26.95 -33.91
N PRO A 658 -9.99 -25.65 -34.00
CA PRO A 658 -8.83 -25.23 -34.78
C PRO A 658 -7.51 -25.73 -34.22
N GLN A 659 -6.63 -26.18 -35.11
CA GLN A 659 -5.26 -26.56 -34.73
C GLN A 659 -4.47 -25.37 -34.14
N ASP A 660 -4.80 -24.14 -34.56
CA ASP A 660 -4.04 -22.94 -34.25
C ASP A 660 -4.25 -22.44 -32.80
N LEU A 661 -5.29 -22.90 -32.11
CA LEU A 661 -5.39 -22.77 -30.64
C LEU A 661 -4.18 -23.40 -29.92
N GLY A 662 -3.51 -24.38 -30.54
CA GLY A 662 -2.26 -24.98 -30.02
C GLY A 662 -1.09 -24.00 -29.91
N ARG A 663 -1.20 -22.79 -30.48
CA ARG A 663 -0.23 -21.69 -30.31
C ARG A 663 -0.38 -20.98 -28.96
N LEU A 664 -1.53 -21.11 -28.28
CA LEU A 664 -1.85 -20.47 -27.00
C LEU A 664 -1.12 -21.14 -25.84
N ARG A 665 0.20 -21.03 -25.85
CA ARG A 665 1.10 -21.72 -24.90
C ARG A 665 0.96 -21.25 -23.47
N SER A 666 0.59 -19.98 -23.29
CA SER A 666 0.31 -19.34 -22.01
C SER A 666 -1.02 -19.79 -21.40
N LEU A 667 -1.97 -20.27 -22.20
CA LEU A 667 -3.35 -20.50 -21.79
C LEU A 667 -3.44 -21.67 -20.81
N GLU A 668 -4.01 -21.40 -19.65
CA GLU A 668 -4.15 -22.36 -18.55
C GLU A 668 -5.46 -23.14 -18.60
N ASN A 669 -6.53 -22.57 -19.19
CA ASN A 669 -7.87 -23.16 -19.13
C ASN A 669 -8.64 -23.04 -20.45
N LEU A 670 -9.10 -24.17 -21.00
CA LEU A 670 -9.81 -24.27 -22.28
C LEU A 670 -11.10 -25.10 -22.15
N ASN A 671 -12.24 -24.45 -21.94
CA ASN A 671 -13.54 -25.12 -21.86
C ASN A 671 -14.33 -24.88 -23.14
N VAL A 672 -14.64 -25.95 -23.88
CA VAL A 672 -15.46 -25.92 -25.10
C VAL A 672 -16.63 -26.92 -25.02
N SER A 673 -16.93 -27.40 -23.80
CA SER A 673 -17.96 -28.41 -23.56
C SER A 673 -19.37 -27.94 -23.92
N HIS A 674 -20.30 -28.87 -24.11
CA HIS A 674 -21.71 -28.56 -24.40
C HIS A 674 -21.87 -27.68 -25.65
N ASN A 675 -21.45 -28.21 -26.79
CA ASN A 675 -21.50 -27.61 -28.12
C ASN A 675 -21.76 -28.71 -29.19
N ASP A 676 -21.80 -28.34 -30.47
CA ASP A 676 -21.97 -29.25 -31.62
C ASP A 676 -20.63 -29.49 -32.36
N LEU A 677 -19.48 -29.41 -31.67
CA LEU A 677 -18.15 -29.52 -32.28
C LEU A 677 -17.85 -30.96 -32.73
N SER A 678 -17.23 -31.09 -33.90
CA SER A 678 -17.03 -32.34 -34.61
C SER A 678 -15.58 -32.51 -35.11
N GLY A 679 -15.32 -33.53 -35.91
CA GLY A 679 -13.96 -33.81 -36.40
C GLY A 679 -13.08 -34.42 -35.31
N ARG A 680 -11.79 -34.05 -35.25
CA ARG A 680 -10.82 -34.59 -34.27
C ARG A 680 -10.32 -33.49 -33.34
N ILE A 681 -9.97 -33.86 -32.10
CA ILE A 681 -9.18 -33.00 -31.21
C ILE A 681 -7.77 -32.83 -31.83
N PRO A 682 -7.29 -31.60 -32.12
CA PRO A 682 -6.00 -31.38 -32.76
C PRO A 682 -4.82 -31.77 -31.87
N THR A 683 -3.84 -32.49 -32.43
CA THR A 683 -2.60 -32.85 -31.73
C THR A 683 -1.67 -31.64 -31.47
N SER A 684 -1.95 -30.48 -32.05
CA SER A 684 -1.27 -29.22 -31.72
C SER A 684 -1.64 -28.70 -30.33
N LEU A 685 -2.82 -29.03 -29.80
CA LEU A 685 -3.22 -28.68 -28.43
C LEU A 685 -2.28 -29.31 -27.38
N SER A 686 -1.69 -30.48 -27.70
CA SER A 686 -0.64 -31.11 -26.87
C SER A 686 0.60 -30.24 -26.66
N SER A 687 0.77 -29.14 -27.41
CA SER A 687 1.88 -28.18 -27.27
C SER A 687 1.54 -26.92 -26.45
N MET A 688 0.33 -26.83 -25.88
CA MET A 688 -0.09 -25.77 -24.97
C MET A 688 0.47 -26.03 -23.56
N ILE A 689 1.73 -25.63 -23.35
CA ILE A 689 2.54 -26.02 -22.18
C ILE A 689 1.98 -25.60 -20.81
N SER A 690 1.20 -24.51 -20.76
CA SER A 690 0.56 -24.04 -19.52
C SER A 690 -0.87 -24.56 -19.33
N LEU A 691 -1.44 -25.34 -20.26
CA LEU A 691 -2.85 -25.76 -20.20
C LEU A 691 -3.05 -26.87 -19.17
N ASN A 692 -3.94 -26.65 -18.19
CA ASN A 692 -4.16 -27.58 -17.08
C ASN A 692 -5.63 -27.77 -16.67
N SER A 693 -6.57 -26.97 -17.18
CA SER A 693 -7.97 -27.38 -17.29
C SER A 693 -8.37 -27.43 -18.75
N PHE A 694 -9.08 -28.48 -19.12
CA PHE A 694 -9.82 -28.48 -20.35
C PHE A 694 -11.08 -29.34 -20.21
N ASP A 695 -12.12 -28.95 -20.92
CA ASP A 695 -13.34 -29.76 -21.05
C ASP A 695 -13.84 -29.70 -22.49
N PHE A 696 -13.88 -30.87 -23.13
CA PHE A 696 -14.37 -31.13 -24.48
C PHE A 696 -15.67 -31.96 -24.46
N SER A 697 -16.27 -32.19 -23.30
CA SER A 697 -17.45 -33.04 -23.11
C SER A 697 -18.70 -32.50 -23.81
N TYR A 698 -19.68 -33.37 -24.03
CA TYR A 698 -20.97 -33.08 -24.67
C TYR A 698 -20.82 -32.33 -26.01
N ASN A 699 -20.13 -33.00 -26.95
CA ASN A 699 -19.89 -32.59 -28.32
C ASN A 699 -20.02 -33.80 -29.29
N GLU A 700 -19.85 -33.60 -30.60
CA GLU A 700 -19.84 -34.64 -31.65
C GLU A 700 -18.41 -35.07 -32.07
N LEU A 701 -17.40 -34.95 -31.19
CA LEU A 701 -15.99 -35.22 -31.53
C LEU A 701 -15.75 -36.70 -31.85
N THR A 702 -14.76 -36.94 -32.72
CA THR A 702 -14.49 -38.25 -33.35
C THR A 702 -13.01 -38.61 -33.43
N GLY A 703 -12.72 -39.91 -33.50
CA GLY A 703 -11.37 -40.43 -33.73
C GLY A 703 -10.53 -40.51 -32.45
N GLN A 704 -9.21 -40.56 -32.61
CA GLN A 704 -8.29 -40.79 -31.50
C GLN A 704 -8.10 -39.53 -30.66
N ILE A 705 -8.32 -39.64 -29.34
CA ILE A 705 -7.90 -38.64 -28.35
C ILE A 705 -6.35 -38.56 -28.37
N PRO A 706 -5.73 -37.37 -28.46
CA PRO A 706 -4.28 -37.23 -28.40
C PRO A 706 -3.70 -37.87 -27.14
N SER A 707 -2.60 -38.62 -27.27
CA SER A 707 -1.94 -39.33 -26.16
C SER A 707 -0.68 -38.61 -25.66
N ASP A 708 -0.46 -37.37 -26.10
CA ASP A 708 0.79 -36.64 -25.89
C ASP A 708 0.54 -35.29 -25.18
N GLY A 709 1.53 -34.83 -24.41
CA GLY A 709 1.47 -33.58 -23.67
C GLY A 709 0.36 -33.58 -22.60
N VAL A 710 -0.39 -32.48 -22.54
CA VAL A 710 -1.44 -32.23 -21.52
C VAL A 710 -2.55 -33.28 -21.47
N PHE A 711 -2.72 -34.08 -22.51
CA PHE A 711 -3.75 -35.13 -22.59
C PHE A 711 -3.35 -36.45 -21.88
N GLN A 712 -2.10 -36.63 -21.46
CA GLN A 712 -1.57 -37.92 -20.98
C GLN A 712 -2.24 -38.51 -19.72
N ASN A 713 -2.88 -37.68 -18.89
CA ASN A 713 -3.68 -38.13 -17.74
C ASN A 713 -5.09 -37.53 -17.78
N ALA A 714 -5.63 -37.27 -18.97
CA ALA A 714 -6.91 -36.58 -19.13
C ALA A 714 -8.08 -37.40 -18.55
N SER A 715 -8.91 -36.77 -17.72
CA SER A 715 -10.10 -37.41 -17.15
C SER A 715 -11.11 -37.75 -18.24
N GLY A 716 -11.64 -38.98 -18.24
CA GLY A 716 -12.70 -39.39 -19.17
C GLY A 716 -13.96 -38.51 -19.11
N ASN A 717 -14.19 -37.84 -17.99
CA ASN A 717 -15.28 -36.86 -17.84
C ASN A 717 -15.12 -35.68 -18.83
N ALA A 718 -13.90 -35.20 -19.06
CA ALA A 718 -13.58 -34.09 -19.97
C ALA A 718 -13.81 -34.41 -21.45
N PHE A 719 -14.23 -35.63 -21.78
CA PHE A 719 -14.64 -36.05 -23.13
C PHE A 719 -16.03 -36.70 -23.15
N ALA A 720 -16.72 -36.81 -22.01
CA ALA A 720 -17.97 -37.55 -21.89
C ALA A 720 -19.02 -37.10 -22.92
N GLY A 721 -19.89 -38.01 -23.39
CA GLY A 721 -20.89 -37.71 -24.42
C GLY A 721 -20.41 -37.78 -25.87
N ASN A 722 -19.12 -37.58 -26.15
CA ASN A 722 -18.54 -37.66 -27.50
C ASN A 722 -18.48 -39.10 -28.02
N SER A 723 -19.59 -39.59 -28.60
CA SER A 723 -19.75 -41.01 -28.98
C SER A 723 -18.79 -41.50 -30.09
N GLY A 724 -18.09 -40.61 -30.79
CA GLY A 724 -17.15 -40.95 -31.86
C GLY A 724 -15.68 -41.05 -31.41
N LEU A 725 -15.33 -40.69 -30.17
CA LEU A 725 -13.96 -40.74 -29.68
C LEU A 725 -13.51 -42.16 -29.32
N CYS A 726 -12.22 -42.42 -29.49
CA CYS A 726 -11.53 -43.63 -29.05
C CYS A 726 -10.16 -43.25 -28.48
N GLY A 727 -9.58 -44.10 -27.61
CA GLY A 727 -8.30 -43.81 -26.97
C GLY A 727 -7.99 -44.75 -25.82
N ASP A 728 -6.84 -44.53 -25.19
CA ASP A 728 -6.41 -45.21 -23.96
C ASP A 728 -6.73 -44.31 -22.76
N VAL A 729 -8.03 -44.00 -22.60
CA VAL A 729 -8.59 -43.06 -21.62
C VAL A 729 -9.79 -43.71 -20.95
N ASP A 730 -9.88 -43.59 -19.62
CA ASP A 730 -10.94 -44.25 -18.83
C ASP A 730 -12.34 -43.92 -19.36
N GLY A 731 -13.13 -44.97 -19.62
CA GLY A 731 -14.48 -44.88 -20.18
C GLY A 731 -14.58 -44.95 -21.71
N PHE A 732 -13.47 -44.82 -22.44
CA PHE A 732 -13.45 -44.90 -23.91
C PHE A 732 -12.93 -46.26 -24.42
N THR A 733 -13.22 -46.59 -25.69
CA THR A 733 -12.72 -47.83 -26.29
C THR A 733 -11.38 -47.61 -27.01
N PRO A 734 -10.42 -48.55 -26.95
CA PRO A 734 -9.16 -48.42 -27.68
C PRO A 734 -9.36 -48.38 -29.20
N CYS A 735 -8.69 -47.44 -29.87
CA CYS A 735 -8.76 -47.27 -31.32
C CYS A 735 -8.23 -48.51 -32.07
N SER A 736 -9.12 -49.25 -32.73
CA SER A 736 -8.75 -50.44 -33.51
C SER A 736 -8.19 -50.07 -34.89
N SER A 737 -6.96 -50.50 -35.19
CA SER A 737 -6.40 -50.38 -36.54
C SER A 737 -7.16 -51.29 -37.54
N SER A 738 -7.36 -50.79 -38.76
CA SER A 738 -8.44 -51.24 -39.65
C SER A 738 -8.16 -52.53 -40.43
N SER A 739 -9.14 -53.44 -40.50
CA SER A 739 -9.30 -54.34 -41.66
C SER A 739 -10.73 -54.88 -41.87
N ILE A 740 -11.39 -54.31 -42.90
CA ILE A 740 -12.25 -54.94 -43.93
C ILE A 740 -12.99 -56.27 -43.62
N ASP A 741 -14.32 -56.23 -43.84
CA ASP A 741 -15.29 -57.32 -44.09
C ASP A 741 -15.38 -58.54 -43.14
N LYS A 742 -16.57 -58.68 -42.53
CA LYS A 742 -17.49 -59.78 -42.91
C LYS A 742 -18.94 -59.51 -42.53
N LYS A 743 -19.86 -59.83 -43.45
CA LYS A 743 -21.31 -59.86 -43.22
C LYS A 743 -21.68 -61.04 -42.31
N SER A 744 -22.64 -60.82 -41.42
CA SER A 744 -23.55 -61.88 -40.95
C SER A 744 -24.95 -61.30 -40.72
N ASN A 745 -25.99 -62.10 -41.00
CA ASN A 745 -27.38 -61.69 -40.88
C ASN A 745 -27.93 -62.00 -39.49
N ASN A 746 -28.70 -61.07 -38.91
CA ASN A 746 -30.04 -61.38 -38.37
C ASN A 746 -30.84 -60.12 -37.97
N ARG A 747 -31.37 -59.41 -38.97
CA ARG A 747 -32.28 -58.26 -38.77
C ARG A 747 -33.75 -58.67 -38.87
N ARG A 748 -34.33 -59.19 -37.78
CA ARG A 748 -35.79 -59.29 -37.50
C ARG A 748 -36.04 -59.99 -36.16
N VAL A 749 -36.46 -59.22 -35.13
CA VAL A 749 -37.30 -59.65 -33.97
C VAL A 749 -37.47 -58.48 -32.98
N LEU A 750 -36.42 -57.70 -32.72
CA LEU A 750 -36.33 -56.71 -31.63
C LEU A 750 -37.07 -55.37 -31.86
N ILE A 751 -38.25 -55.38 -32.48
CA ILE A 751 -39.05 -54.16 -32.73
C ILE A 751 -40.43 -54.22 -32.05
N ALA A 752 -40.93 -55.41 -31.70
CA ALA A 752 -42.31 -55.59 -31.23
C ALA A 752 -42.58 -55.26 -29.74
N ILE A 753 -41.56 -54.88 -28.95
CA ILE A 753 -41.66 -54.82 -27.47
C ILE A 753 -41.46 -53.40 -26.89
N ILE A 754 -40.78 -52.49 -27.61
CA ILE A 754 -40.31 -51.21 -27.04
C ILE A 754 -41.45 -50.17 -26.95
N VAL A 755 -42.33 -50.11 -27.96
CA VAL A 755 -43.34 -49.05 -28.13
C VAL A 755 -44.30 -48.86 -26.93
N PRO A 756 -44.82 -49.91 -26.27
CA PRO A 756 -45.77 -49.72 -25.16
C PRO A 756 -45.16 -49.12 -23.89
N ILE A 757 -43.85 -49.27 -23.68
CA ILE A 757 -43.20 -48.96 -22.40
C ILE A 757 -42.97 -47.45 -22.25
N CYS A 758 -42.58 -46.77 -23.34
CA CYS A 758 -42.29 -45.33 -23.33
C CYS A 758 -43.51 -44.47 -22.94
N GLY A 759 -44.72 -44.88 -23.34
CA GLY A 759 -45.95 -44.11 -23.06
C GLY A 759 -46.34 -44.05 -21.58
N ILE A 760 -45.97 -45.05 -20.78
CA ILE A 760 -46.30 -45.11 -19.34
C ILE A 760 -45.33 -44.24 -18.52
N LEU A 761 -44.06 -44.19 -18.91
CA LEU A 761 -43.01 -43.42 -18.21
C LEU A 761 -43.24 -41.90 -18.31
N ILE A 762 -43.69 -41.41 -19.46
CA ILE A 762 -43.94 -39.97 -19.69
C ILE A 762 -45.04 -39.43 -18.77
N LEU A 763 -46.13 -40.19 -18.57
CA LEU A 763 -47.22 -39.81 -17.66
C LEU A 763 -46.79 -39.80 -16.19
N ALA A 764 -45.89 -40.70 -15.78
CA ALA A 764 -45.33 -40.71 -14.44
C ALA A 764 -44.43 -39.49 -14.16
N ALA A 765 -43.61 -39.08 -15.14
CA ALA A 765 -42.73 -37.92 -15.03
C ALA A 765 -43.52 -36.60 -14.83
N ILE A 766 -44.62 -36.41 -15.57
CA ILE A 766 -45.48 -35.21 -15.45
C ILE A 766 -46.12 -35.13 -14.06
N ALA A 767 -46.58 -36.25 -13.51
CA ALA A 767 -47.12 -36.29 -12.15
C ALA A 767 -46.06 -35.99 -11.07
N ALA A 768 -44.81 -36.45 -11.27
CA ALA A 768 -43.71 -36.17 -10.36
C ALA A 768 -43.31 -34.68 -10.38
N GLY A 769 -43.22 -34.05 -11.55
CA GLY A 769 -42.83 -32.63 -11.68
C GLY A 769 -43.76 -31.68 -10.90
N VAL A 770 -45.08 -31.92 -10.96
CA VAL A 770 -46.09 -31.14 -10.21
C VAL A 770 -45.95 -31.31 -8.69
N PHE A 771 -45.45 -32.46 -8.22
CA PHE A 771 -45.22 -32.72 -6.80
C PHE A 771 -43.91 -32.10 -6.29
N VAL A 772 -42.84 -32.14 -7.10
CA VAL A 772 -41.52 -31.55 -6.76
C VAL A 772 -41.60 -30.03 -6.65
N CYS A 773 -42.29 -29.34 -7.56
CA CYS A 773 -42.41 -27.88 -7.57
C CYS A 773 -43.12 -27.27 -6.33
N ARG A 774 -43.62 -28.09 -5.40
CA ARG A 774 -44.26 -27.64 -4.16
C ARG A 774 -43.50 -27.99 -2.88
N ARG A 775 -42.26 -28.50 -2.95
CA ARG A 775 -41.52 -28.89 -1.73
C ARG A 775 -40.02 -28.58 -1.82
N ARG A 776 -39.58 -27.64 -0.97
CA ARG A 776 -38.18 -27.37 -0.54
C ARG A 776 -37.28 -26.79 -1.65
N ASN A 777 -36.69 -25.59 -1.54
CA ASN A 777 -36.66 -24.59 -0.47
C ASN A 777 -36.07 -25.08 0.89
N ARG A 778 -34.77 -25.41 0.93
CA ARG A 778 -33.90 -25.27 2.12
C ARG A 778 -32.40 -25.53 1.84
N MET A 779 -31.61 -24.47 2.05
CA MET A 779 -30.20 -24.39 2.52
C MET A 779 -29.02 -25.12 1.84
N LEU A 780 -27.97 -24.31 1.62
CA LEU A 780 -26.51 -24.46 1.84
C LEU A 780 -25.79 -25.78 1.47
N GLY A 781 -24.58 -25.61 0.93
CA GLY A 781 -23.61 -26.69 0.69
C GLY A 781 -22.31 -26.19 0.04
N GLU A 782 -21.42 -25.60 0.84
CA GLU A 782 -19.98 -25.52 0.60
C GLU A 782 -19.38 -26.96 0.59
N GLU A 783 -18.18 -27.28 0.07
CA GLU A 783 -17.12 -26.45 -0.51
C GLU A 783 -16.22 -27.25 -1.49
N ILE A 784 -15.31 -26.51 -2.15
CA ILE A 784 -14.18 -26.92 -2.98
C ILE A 784 -13.19 -27.85 -2.24
N LYS A 785 -12.59 -28.83 -2.97
CA LYS A 785 -11.15 -29.20 -2.77
C LYS A 785 -10.51 -30.00 -3.94
N VAL A 786 -10.12 -29.27 -4.99
CA VAL A 786 -8.71 -29.00 -5.37
C VAL A 786 -7.65 -30.03 -4.86
N SER A 787 -6.70 -30.64 -5.62
CA SER A 787 -6.25 -30.55 -7.04
C SER A 787 -5.02 -31.50 -7.30
N LYS A 788 -4.30 -31.42 -8.48
CA LYS A 788 -3.19 -32.28 -9.09
C LYS A 788 -1.93 -31.64 -9.87
N ARG A 789 -1.92 -30.38 -10.40
CA ARG A 789 -0.84 -29.60 -11.17
C ARG A 789 -0.21 -30.27 -12.44
N THR A 790 0.59 -29.54 -13.25
CA THR A 790 1.16 -29.88 -14.61
C THR A 790 2.68 -30.10 -14.65
N GLU A 791 3.33 -30.76 -15.62
CA GLU A 791 4.80 -30.89 -15.57
C GLU A 791 5.55 -30.97 -16.94
N LEU A 792 6.38 -29.96 -17.24
CA LEU A 792 6.80 -29.49 -18.58
C LEU A 792 8.12 -30.13 -19.13
N SER A 793 8.27 -31.46 -19.08
CA SER A 793 9.41 -32.28 -19.58
C SER A 793 10.90 -31.85 -19.36
N GLU A 794 11.57 -32.66 -18.53
CA GLU A 794 13.00 -32.87 -18.23
C GLU A 794 13.68 -32.03 -17.12
N SER A 795 14.70 -32.64 -16.51
CA SER A 795 15.05 -32.45 -15.10
C SER A 795 16.27 -31.55 -14.84
N THR A 796 16.15 -30.62 -13.89
CA THR A 796 17.29 -29.83 -13.37
C THR A 796 17.42 -29.99 -11.84
N ILE A 797 18.20 -30.97 -11.40
CA ILE A 797 18.66 -31.09 -10.00
C ILE A 797 20.00 -30.36 -9.87
N TRP A 798 20.19 -29.57 -8.80
CA TRP A 798 21.40 -28.76 -8.65
C TRP A 798 22.66 -29.61 -8.37
N GLU A 799 23.59 -29.58 -9.32
CA GLU A 799 24.72 -30.51 -9.47
C GLU A 799 25.89 -30.28 -8.48
N ARG A 800 25.61 -30.24 -7.17
CA ARG A 800 26.68 -30.13 -6.15
C ARG A 800 26.69 -31.18 -5.04
N GLU A 801 25.56 -31.77 -4.65
CA GLU A 801 25.52 -32.62 -3.44
C GLU A 801 24.73 -33.94 -3.56
N GLY A 802 23.91 -34.15 -4.59
CA GLY A 802 23.07 -35.37 -4.72
C GLY A 802 23.02 -35.93 -6.14
N LYS A 803 23.05 -37.27 -6.26
CA LYS A 803 22.91 -38.01 -7.53
C LYS A 803 21.69 -38.93 -7.48
N PHE A 804 20.55 -38.44 -7.94
CA PHE A 804 19.32 -39.21 -8.15
C PHE A 804 18.52 -38.61 -9.29
N THR A 805 17.58 -39.35 -9.86
CA THR A 805 16.70 -38.89 -10.95
C THR A 805 15.25 -38.81 -10.48
N PHE A 806 14.41 -38.09 -11.23
CA PHE A 806 12.96 -38.13 -10.98
C PHE A 806 12.38 -39.55 -11.17
N GLY A 807 12.94 -40.33 -12.09
CA GLY A 807 12.57 -41.74 -12.25
C GLY A 807 12.93 -42.62 -11.04
N ASP A 808 13.75 -42.15 -10.10
CA ASP A 808 13.97 -42.80 -8.80
C ASP A 808 12.91 -42.36 -7.76
N ILE A 809 12.51 -41.08 -7.76
CA ILE A 809 11.40 -40.56 -6.94
C ILE A 809 10.08 -41.28 -7.26
N GLU A 810 9.77 -41.43 -8.54
CA GLU A 810 8.53 -42.07 -9.02
C GLU A 810 8.45 -43.54 -8.60
N ARG A 811 9.57 -44.27 -8.65
CA ARG A 811 9.66 -45.65 -8.12
C ARG A 811 9.58 -45.70 -6.59
N ALA A 812 10.20 -44.73 -5.90
CA ALA A 812 10.20 -44.63 -4.44
C ALA A 812 8.84 -44.22 -3.83
N THR A 813 7.89 -43.79 -4.66
CA THR A 813 6.52 -43.38 -4.26
C THR A 813 5.42 -44.21 -4.92
N GLU A 814 5.78 -45.31 -5.60
CA GLU A 814 4.87 -46.17 -6.38
C GLU A 814 3.97 -45.37 -7.34
N GLY A 815 4.53 -44.37 -8.03
CA GLY A 815 3.78 -43.47 -8.92
C GLY A 815 2.98 -42.40 -8.19
N PHE A 816 3.48 -41.90 -7.05
CA PHE A 816 2.77 -40.97 -6.15
C PHE A 816 1.47 -41.56 -5.58
N HIS A 817 1.51 -42.84 -5.22
CA HIS A 817 0.40 -43.52 -4.57
C HIS A 817 0.10 -42.90 -3.19
N ASP A 818 -1.17 -42.82 -2.80
CA ASP A 818 -1.60 -42.07 -1.61
C ASP A 818 -1.02 -42.61 -0.28
N ASN A 819 -0.53 -43.86 -0.25
CA ASN A 819 0.25 -44.41 0.86
C ASN A 819 1.52 -43.59 1.20
N TYR A 820 2.06 -42.86 0.22
CA TYR A 820 3.27 -42.02 0.35
C TYR A 820 2.93 -40.53 0.55
N CYS A 821 1.65 -40.16 0.53
CA CYS A 821 1.21 -38.77 0.73
C CYS A 821 1.29 -38.38 2.22
N ILE A 822 2.07 -37.36 2.55
CA ILE A 822 2.32 -36.89 3.91
C ILE A 822 1.49 -35.66 4.33
N GLY A 823 0.75 -35.03 3.42
CA GLY A 823 -0.24 -33.98 3.75
C GLY A 823 -0.83 -33.31 2.51
N LYS A 824 -2.10 -32.88 2.53
CA LYS A 824 -2.80 -32.25 1.40
C LYS A 824 -3.37 -30.87 1.76
N GLY A 825 -2.86 -29.81 1.14
CA GLY A 825 -3.31 -28.41 1.30
C GLY A 825 -3.77 -27.78 -0.01
N GLY A 826 -4.20 -26.51 0.02
CA GLY A 826 -4.75 -25.78 -1.14
C GLY A 826 -3.79 -25.66 -2.34
N PHE A 827 -2.48 -25.59 -2.07
CA PHE A 827 -1.42 -25.61 -3.08
C PHE A 827 -0.81 -27.02 -3.32
N GLY A 828 -1.08 -28.05 -2.49
CA GLY A 828 -0.54 -29.40 -2.73
C GLY A 828 -0.73 -30.51 -1.67
N SER A 829 -1.05 -31.75 -2.12
CA SER A 829 -0.58 -33.08 -1.60
C SER A 829 0.96 -33.35 -1.63
N VAL A 830 1.71 -33.18 -0.54
CA VAL A 830 3.15 -33.50 -0.49
C VAL A 830 3.35 -35.02 -0.33
N TYR A 831 4.40 -35.58 -0.93
CA TYR A 831 4.75 -37.01 -0.83
C TYR A 831 6.15 -37.22 -0.21
N LYS A 832 6.37 -38.32 0.52
CA LYS A 832 7.70 -38.77 0.98
C LYS A 832 8.28 -39.77 -0.02
N ALA A 833 9.47 -39.51 -0.54
CA ALA A 833 10.24 -40.45 -1.35
C ALA A 833 11.53 -40.88 -0.63
N GLU A 834 11.77 -42.19 -0.55
CA GLU A 834 13.00 -42.77 0.02
C GLU A 834 13.82 -43.40 -1.11
N LEU A 835 14.92 -42.73 -1.48
CA LEU A 835 15.64 -42.98 -2.73
C LEU A 835 16.61 -44.17 -2.62
N PRO A 836 16.99 -44.82 -3.75
CA PRO A 836 17.96 -45.93 -3.75
C PRO A 836 19.35 -45.59 -3.17
N SER A 837 19.66 -44.31 -2.98
CA SER A 837 20.87 -43.81 -2.32
C SER A 837 20.78 -43.80 -0.78
N GLY A 838 19.61 -44.07 -0.20
CA GLY A 838 19.33 -43.86 1.22
C GLY A 838 18.97 -42.41 1.59
N GLN A 839 18.92 -41.49 0.61
CA GLN A 839 18.45 -40.12 0.83
C GLN A 839 16.91 -40.08 0.82
N VAL A 840 16.31 -39.33 1.76
CA VAL A 840 14.87 -39.08 1.80
C VAL A 840 14.59 -37.66 1.33
N VAL A 841 13.59 -37.47 0.47
CA VAL A 841 13.16 -36.15 -0.04
C VAL A 841 11.65 -35.95 0.09
N ALA A 842 11.24 -34.71 0.34
CA ALA A 842 9.83 -34.29 0.35
C ALA A 842 9.46 -33.73 -1.02
N VAL A 843 8.47 -34.32 -1.67
CA VAL A 843 8.09 -33.98 -3.04
C VAL A 843 6.72 -33.33 -3.03
N LYS A 844 6.72 -32.01 -3.02
CA LYS A 844 5.52 -31.19 -3.24
C LYS A 844 5.23 -31.25 -4.74
N LYS A 845 4.52 -32.30 -5.16
CA LYS A 845 3.53 -32.18 -6.25
C LYS A 845 2.69 -30.91 -5.93
N LEU A 846 1.97 -30.29 -6.85
CA LEU A 846 1.19 -29.05 -6.52
C LEU A 846 -0.25 -29.03 -7.11
N ASN A 847 -1.08 -27.99 -6.92
CA ASN A 847 -2.55 -28.07 -7.13
C ASN A 847 -3.26 -27.30 -8.32
N PHE A 848 -3.39 -27.91 -9.50
CA PHE A 848 -4.42 -27.59 -10.53
C PHE A 848 -5.56 -28.63 -10.57
N ALA A 849 -6.81 -28.20 -10.75
CA ALA A 849 -8.00 -29.02 -11.05
C ALA A 849 -8.91 -28.21 -11.99
N ASP A 850 -9.99 -28.82 -12.47
CA ASP A 850 -10.86 -28.40 -13.57
C ASP A 850 -11.39 -26.93 -13.53
N SER A 851 -11.28 -26.24 -12.39
CA SER A 851 -11.62 -24.82 -12.21
C SER A 851 -10.50 -23.84 -12.62
N ALA A 852 -10.84 -22.79 -13.36
CA ALA A 852 -9.86 -21.98 -14.09
C ALA A 852 -8.92 -21.10 -13.25
N ASP A 853 -9.46 -20.17 -12.47
CA ASP A 853 -8.67 -19.11 -11.81
C ASP A 853 -7.67 -19.66 -10.79
N ILE A 854 -7.99 -20.83 -10.24
CA ILE A 854 -7.12 -21.57 -9.31
C ILE A 854 -5.79 -21.91 -9.99
N GLN A 855 -5.76 -22.12 -11.31
CA GLN A 855 -4.56 -22.53 -12.02
C GLN A 855 -3.54 -21.40 -12.11
N VAL A 856 -3.98 -20.21 -12.53
CA VAL A 856 -3.14 -19.01 -12.65
C VAL A 856 -2.40 -18.71 -11.35
N VAL A 857 -3.15 -18.68 -10.25
CA VAL A 857 -2.62 -18.46 -8.89
C VAL A 857 -1.59 -19.53 -8.54
N ASN A 858 -1.82 -20.77 -8.97
CA ASN A 858 -0.95 -21.91 -8.72
C ASN A 858 0.32 -21.90 -9.61
N PHE A 859 0.29 -21.59 -10.91
CA PHE A 859 1.51 -21.51 -11.73
C PHE A 859 2.41 -20.37 -11.27
N LYS A 860 1.81 -19.19 -11.03
CA LYS A 860 2.49 -18.00 -10.49
C LYS A 860 3.06 -18.24 -9.09
N SER A 861 2.40 -19.06 -8.27
CA SER A 861 2.92 -19.59 -7.01
C SER A 861 4.20 -20.41 -7.20
N PHE A 862 4.23 -21.33 -8.15
CA PHE A 862 5.44 -22.13 -8.41
C PHE A 862 6.63 -21.29 -8.88
N GLU A 863 6.39 -20.36 -9.80
CA GLU A 863 7.46 -19.53 -10.38
C GLU A 863 8.05 -18.57 -9.34
N ASN A 864 7.21 -18.00 -8.46
CA ASN A 864 7.66 -17.25 -7.27
C ASN A 864 8.48 -18.16 -6.33
N GLU A 865 7.97 -19.35 -6.00
CA GLU A 865 8.59 -20.25 -5.04
C GLU A 865 9.98 -20.74 -5.50
N ILE A 866 10.15 -21.04 -6.79
CA ILE A 866 11.48 -21.29 -7.37
C ILE A 866 12.36 -20.06 -7.26
N ARG A 867 11.92 -18.90 -7.78
CA ARG A 867 12.77 -17.70 -7.87
C ARG A 867 13.34 -17.35 -6.50
N MET A 868 12.49 -17.31 -5.46
CA MET A 868 12.94 -17.05 -4.09
C MET A 868 13.88 -18.16 -3.59
N LEU A 869 13.49 -19.44 -3.64
CA LEU A 869 14.29 -20.53 -3.06
C LEU A 869 15.58 -20.89 -3.83
N THR A 870 15.77 -20.36 -5.04
CA THR A 870 17.08 -20.38 -5.71
C THR A 870 18.02 -19.28 -5.23
N GLU A 871 17.49 -18.16 -4.74
CA GLU A 871 18.27 -17.01 -4.28
C GLU A 871 18.57 -17.06 -2.77
N VAL A 872 17.65 -17.58 -1.94
CA VAL A 872 17.80 -17.66 -0.47
C VAL A 872 18.50 -18.93 0.01
N ARG A 873 19.35 -18.81 1.03
CA ARG A 873 19.97 -19.96 1.74
C ARG A 873 20.17 -19.67 3.23
N HIS A 874 19.26 -20.16 4.06
CA HIS A 874 19.34 -20.04 5.52
C HIS A 874 18.99 -21.38 6.20
N ARG A 875 19.48 -21.64 7.43
CA ARG A 875 19.29 -22.93 8.12
C ARG A 875 17.80 -23.23 8.39
N ASN A 876 17.05 -22.19 8.74
CA ASN A 876 15.62 -22.25 9.09
C ASN A 876 14.69 -21.98 7.90
N ILE A 877 15.20 -22.04 6.66
CA ILE A 877 14.41 -22.00 5.43
C ILE A 877 14.56 -23.35 4.74
N ILE A 878 13.48 -23.87 4.14
CA ILE A 878 13.50 -25.17 3.48
C ILE A 878 14.43 -25.17 2.25
N LYS A 879 15.34 -26.15 2.15
CA LYS A 879 16.22 -26.33 0.99
C LYS A 879 15.46 -26.99 -0.15
N LEU A 880 15.25 -26.24 -1.23
CA LEU A 880 14.87 -26.81 -2.52
C LEU A 880 16.09 -27.53 -3.14
N HIS A 881 15.98 -28.83 -3.39
CA HIS A 881 16.98 -29.62 -4.12
C HIS A 881 16.89 -29.44 -5.64
N GLY A 882 15.69 -29.11 -6.11
CA GLY A 882 15.37 -28.80 -7.49
C GLY A 882 13.86 -28.85 -7.73
N TYR A 883 13.47 -28.64 -8.97
CA TYR A 883 12.13 -28.94 -9.47
C TYR A 883 12.25 -29.94 -10.61
N CYS A 884 11.18 -30.68 -10.87
CA CYS A 884 11.06 -31.45 -12.10
C CYS A 884 10.05 -30.79 -13.04
N PHE A 885 9.86 -31.46 -14.17
CA PHE A 885 8.92 -31.16 -15.21
C PHE A 885 8.79 -32.46 -16.06
N ARG A 886 7.63 -33.13 -16.01
CA ARG A 886 7.30 -34.48 -16.55
C ARG A 886 5.78 -34.86 -16.50
N GLY A 887 5.04 -34.67 -17.60
CA GLY A 887 3.62 -35.02 -17.71
C GLY A 887 2.67 -33.97 -17.12
N SER A 888 1.81 -34.35 -16.16
CA SER A 888 0.89 -33.43 -15.48
C SER A 888 0.98 -33.52 -13.95
N GLY A 889 1.91 -32.78 -13.30
CA GLY A 889 2.05 -32.82 -11.83
C GLY A 889 3.05 -31.92 -11.07
N ILE A 890 3.17 -30.58 -11.23
CA ILE A 890 4.36 -29.77 -10.79
C ILE A 890 4.99 -30.27 -9.48
N TYR A 891 6.19 -30.87 -9.54
CA TYR A 891 6.93 -31.41 -8.41
C TYR A 891 8.11 -30.50 -8.03
N LEU A 892 7.95 -29.75 -6.93
CA LEU A 892 9.06 -29.17 -6.18
C LEU A 892 9.66 -30.23 -5.24
N VAL A 893 10.98 -30.41 -5.29
CA VAL A 893 11.70 -31.43 -4.52
C VAL A 893 12.54 -30.75 -3.43
N TYR A 894 12.14 -30.95 -2.17
CA TYR A 894 12.80 -30.40 -0.98
C TYR A 894 13.55 -31.49 -0.20
N GLU A 895 14.39 -31.06 0.74
CA GLU A 895 14.83 -31.91 1.84
C GLU A 895 13.62 -32.46 2.63
N TYR A 896 13.68 -33.71 3.09
CA TYR A 896 12.61 -34.32 3.88
C TYR A 896 12.72 -33.97 5.36
N VAL A 897 11.79 -33.14 5.85
CA VAL A 897 11.74 -32.68 7.23
C VAL A 897 10.91 -33.63 8.09
N LYS A 898 11.55 -34.28 9.07
CA LYS A 898 11.09 -35.61 9.56
C LYS A 898 9.71 -35.63 10.21
N ARG A 899 9.31 -34.59 10.94
CA ARG A 899 8.08 -34.56 11.76
C ARG A 899 6.88 -33.94 11.07
N GLY A 900 7.01 -33.49 9.82
CA GLY A 900 5.94 -32.80 9.09
C GLY A 900 5.71 -31.37 9.58
N SER A 901 4.50 -30.84 9.39
CA SER A 901 4.18 -29.45 9.76
C SER A 901 4.00 -29.29 11.26
N LEU A 902 4.42 -28.14 11.78
CA LEU A 902 4.27 -27.73 13.18
C LEU A 902 2.80 -27.80 13.63
N GLY A 903 1.85 -27.41 12.78
CA GLY A 903 0.42 -27.55 13.06
C GLY A 903 -0.01 -29.02 13.25
N SER A 904 0.55 -29.95 12.47
CA SER A 904 0.27 -31.39 12.63
C SER A 904 0.89 -31.99 13.90
N VAL A 905 2.00 -31.45 14.40
CA VAL A 905 2.62 -31.86 15.68
C VAL A 905 1.91 -31.20 16.87
N LEU A 906 1.46 -29.94 16.73
CA LEU A 906 0.77 -29.19 17.79
C LEU A 906 -0.68 -29.66 18.01
N TYR A 907 -1.39 -30.04 16.94
CA TYR A 907 -2.79 -30.51 17.00
C TYR A 907 -2.97 -32.02 16.84
N GLY A 908 -1.93 -32.75 16.48
CA GLY A 908 -2.00 -34.18 16.17
C GLY A 908 -2.35 -35.05 17.37
N THR A 909 -3.27 -36.00 17.19
CA THR A 909 -3.64 -37.00 18.21
C THR A 909 -2.67 -38.20 18.28
N GLN A 910 -1.43 -38.05 17.80
CA GLN A 910 -0.41 -39.09 17.90
C GLN A 910 0.06 -39.26 19.34
N LYS A 911 -0.39 -40.33 19.98
CA LYS A 911 -0.07 -40.65 21.37
C LYS A 911 1.44 -40.84 21.58
N GLY A 912 2.07 -39.93 22.32
CA GLY A 912 3.37 -40.16 22.95
C GLY A 912 4.48 -39.14 22.66
N VAL A 913 4.22 -38.07 21.91
CA VAL A 913 5.18 -36.97 21.71
C VAL A 913 4.44 -35.63 21.80
N GLU A 914 4.52 -34.99 22.96
CA GLU A 914 4.06 -33.62 23.16
C GLU A 914 5.23 -32.66 22.91
N LEU A 915 4.97 -31.48 22.33
CA LEU A 915 5.98 -30.42 22.21
C LEU A 915 6.18 -29.79 23.59
N GLU A 916 7.26 -30.13 24.28
CA GLU A 916 7.64 -29.50 25.56
C GLU A 916 8.07 -28.03 25.38
N TRP A 917 8.11 -27.26 26.46
CA TRP A 917 8.26 -25.80 26.42
C TRP A 917 9.58 -25.33 25.79
N ASP A 918 10.69 -26.02 26.07
CA ASP A 918 12.02 -25.78 25.46
C ASP A 918 11.97 -25.89 23.93
N THR A 919 11.25 -26.89 23.46
CA THR A 919 11.08 -27.24 22.06
C THR A 919 10.20 -26.19 21.38
N ARG A 920 9.16 -25.70 22.05
CA ARG A 920 8.31 -24.61 21.56
C ARG A 920 9.07 -23.28 21.43
N VAL A 921 9.88 -22.93 22.42
CA VAL A 921 10.75 -21.72 22.38
C VAL A 921 11.75 -21.82 21.22
N LYS A 922 12.45 -22.96 21.09
CA LYS A 922 13.40 -23.22 19.98
C LYS A 922 12.74 -23.04 18.60
N VAL A 923 11.50 -23.50 18.44
CA VAL A 923 10.74 -23.38 17.19
C VAL A 923 10.42 -21.92 16.85
N VAL A 924 10.04 -21.09 17.83
CA VAL A 924 9.81 -19.65 17.60
C VAL A 924 11.12 -18.91 17.33
N GLN A 925 12.19 -19.22 18.07
CA GLN A 925 13.55 -18.70 17.85
C GLN A 925 14.03 -18.93 16.40
N GLY A 926 14.02 -20.18 15.93
CA GLY A 926 14.50 -20.50 14.57
C GLY A 926 13.62 -19.90 13.47
N LEU A 927 12.31 -19.80 13.70
CA LEU A 927 11.41 -19.10 12.77
C LEU A 927 11.73 -17.60 12.68
N ALA A 928 11.98 -16.93 13.80
CA ALA A 928 12.31 -15.50 13.80
C ALA A 928 13.55 -15.21 12.94
N HIS A 929 14.60 -16.03 13.07
CA HIS A 929 15.79 -15.95 12.22
C HIS A 929 15.50 -16.13 10.73
N ALA A 930 14.57 -17.02 10.37
CA ALA A 930 14.19 -17.24 8.97
C ALA A 930 13.59 -15.97 8.35
N VAL A 931 12.66 -15.31 9.04
CA VAL A 931 11.99 -14.10 8.51
C VAL A 931 12.91 -12.88 8.59
N ALA A 932 13.74 -12.76 9.63
CA ALA A 932 14.74 -11.68 9.76
C ALA A 932 15.70 -11.65 8.56
N TYR A 933 16.19 -12.83 8.15
CA TYR A 933 17.06 -12.99 6.99
C TYR A 933 16.39 -12.55 5.68
N LEU A 934 15.11 -12.93 5.48
CA LEU A 934 14.32 -12.55 4.30
C LEU A 934 14.09 -11.04 4.20
N HIS A 935 13.80 -10.39 5.32
CA HIS A 935 13.48 -8.95 5.38
C HIS A 935 14.71 -8.06 5.28
N HIS A 936 15.85 -8.48 5.84
CA HIS A 936 16.94 -7.54 6.15
C HIS A 936 18.35 -7.98 5.71
N ASP A 937 18.54 -9.25 5.34
CA ASP A 937 19.86 -9.79 4.94
C ASP A 937 19.90 -10.21 3.44
N CYS A 938 18.75 -10.21 2.77
CA CYS A 938 18.63 -10.39 1.32
C CYS A 938 18.93 -9.07 0.56
N SER A 939 19.40 -9.17 -0.69
CA SER A 939 19.84 -8.01 -1.50
C SER A 939 18.73 -6.99 -1.81
N ALA A 940 17.48 -7.44 -1.82
CA ALA A 940 16.30 -6.61 -1.62
C ALA A 940 15.30 -7.39 -0.73
N PRO A 941 14.45 -6.72 0.08
CA PRO A 941 13.59 -7.41 1.04
C PRO A 941 12.59 -8.36 0.37
N ILE A 942 12.55 -9.60 0.84
CA ILE A 942 11.57 -10.62 0.43
C ILE A 942 10.50 -10.72 1.53
N ILE A 943 9.26 -10.41 1.18
CA ILE A 943 8.11 -10.54 2.09
C ILE A 943 7.37 -11.83 1.73
N HIS A 944 7.24 -12.76 2.68
CA HIS A 944 6.73 -14.12 2.48
C HIS A 944 5.21 -14.16 2.29
N ARG A 945 4.47 -13.33 3.03
CA ARG A 945 3.00 -13.15 3.00
C ARG A 945 2.14 -14.36 3.40
N ASP A 946 2.72 -15.48 3.79
CA ASP A 946 1.97 -16.68 4.19
C ASP A 946 2.69 -17.51 5.26
N ILE A 947 3.03 -16.87 6.38
CA ILE A 947 3.60 -17.56 7.54
C ILE A 947 2.45 -18.13 8.38
N SER A 948 2.40 -19.47 8.51
CA SER A 948 1.39 -20.19 9.30
C SER A 948 1.95 -21.52 9.83
N LEU A 949 1.31 -22.13 10.82
CA LEU A 949 1.78 -23.43 11.37
C LEU A 949 1.80 -24.58 10.36
N ASN A 950 1.08 -24.46 9.25
CA ASN A 950 1.09 -25.48 8.19
C ASN A 950 2.32 -25.34 7.27
N ASN A 951 2.84 -24.12 7.15
CA ASN A 951 3.96 -23.76 6.28
C ASN A 951 5.32 -23.81 7.01
N ILE A 952 5.32 -24.19 8.29
CA ILE A 952 6.52 -24.39 9.12
C ILE A 952 6.67 -25.89 9.38
N LEU A 953 7.81 -26.47 9.03
CA LEU A 953 8.11 -27.90 9.18
C LEU A 953 9.14 -28.14 10.30
N LEU A 954 9.07 -29.27 10.99
CA LEU A 954 9.96 -29.60 12.13
C LEU A 954 10.88 -30.80 11.88
N GLU A 955 12.18 -30.60 12.11
CA GLU A 955 13.20 -31.65 11.98
C GLU A 955 13.17 -32.69 13.11
N GLU A 956 14.01 -33.73 13.02
CA GLU A 956 14.11 -34.75 14.06
C GLU A 956 14.48 -34.17 15.44
N ASP A 957 15.30 -33.12 15.48
CA ASP A 957 15.65 -32.35 16.68
C ASP A 957 14.72 -31.13 16.93
N TYR A 958 13.61 -31.05 16.19
CA TYR A 958 12.65 -29.94 16.17
C TYR A 958 13.22 -28.59 15.70
N GLU A 959 14.33 -28.55 14.96
CA GLU A 959 14.73 -27.33 14.26
C GLU A 959 13.63 -26.92 13.24
N PRO A 960 13.16 -25.65 13.22
CA PRO A 960 12.09 -25.21 12.34
C PRO A 960 12.62 -24.87 10.93
N ARG A 961 11.84 -25.22 9.90
CA ARG A 961 12.07 -24.87 8.49
C ARG A 961 10.83 -24.15 7.93
N LEU A 962 10.96 -22.87 7.56
CA LEU A 962 9.91 -22.10 6.88
C LEU A 962 9.84 -22.49 5.39
N SER A 963 8.62 -22.61 4.86
CA SER A 963 8.30 -23.12 3.51
C SER A 963 7.03 -22.47 2.91
N ASP A 964 6.71 -22.81 1.66
CA ASP A 964 5.62 -22.26 0.84
C ASP A 964 5.79 -20.79 0.40
N PHE A 965 6.86 -20.53 -0.35
CA PHE A 965 7.21 -19.19 -0.85
C PHE A 965 6.34 -18.73 -2.05
N GLY A 966 5.20 -19.38 -2.32
CA GLY A 966 4.41 -19.10 -3.52
C GLY A 966 3.76 -17.72 -3.57
N THR A 967 3.42 -17.16 -2.41
CA THR A 967 2.88 -15.79 -2.26
C THR A 967 3.97 -14.73 -2.12
N ALA A 968 5.23 -15.14 -2.00
CA ALA A 968 6.34 -14.26 -1.61
C ALA A 968 6.69 -13.22 -2.68
N ARG A 969 7.08 -12.02 -2.24
CA ARG A 969 7.29 -10.85 -3.09
C ARG A 969 8.55 -10.08 -2.70
N LEU A 970 9.33 -9.69 -3.71
CA LEU A 970 10.43 -8.74 -3.58
C LEU A 970 9.88 -7.30 -3.51
N LEU A 971 10.30 -6.52 -2.52
CA LEU A 971 10.09 -5.07 -2.51
C LEU A 971 11.20 -4.37 -3.30
N SER A 972 10.84 -3.41 -4.15
CA SER A 972 11.80 -2.65 -4.96
C SER A 972 11.31 -1.21 -5.15
N PRO A 973 12.19 -0.18 -5.01
CA PRO A 973 11.78 1.23 -5.03
C PRO A 973 11.01 1.65 -6.29
N ASN A 974 11.31 1.03 -7.43
CA ASN A 974 10.69 1.35 -8.73
C ASN A 974 9.45 0.48 -9.02
N SER A 975 8.87 -0.17 -8.00
CA SER A 975 7.74 -1.10 -8.16
C SER A 975 6.55 -0.74 -7.27
N SER A 976 5.33 -0.98 -7.77
CA SER A 976 4.09 -0.72 -7.03
C SER A 976 3.97 -1.60 -5.78
N ASN A 977 3.90 -1.01 -4.59
CA ASN A 977 3.72 -1.75 -3.33
C ASN A 977 2.33 -2.40 -3.18
N TRP A 978 1.40 -2.18 -4.11
CA TRP A 978 0.05 -2.74 -4.09
C TRP A 978 0.00 -4.15 -4.73
N THR A 979 -0.91 -5.03 -4.29
CA THR A 979 -1.00 -6.44 -4.73
C THR A 979 -2.42 -7.00 -4.63
N ALA A 980 -2.73 -8.07 -5.37
CA ALA A 980 -3.87 -8.92 -5.03
C ALA A 980 -3.67 -9.55 -3.64
N VAL A 981 -4.74 -9.58 -2.84
CA VAL A 981 -4.74 -10.18 -1.49
C VAL A 981 -4.36 -11.66 -1.55
N ALA A 982 -3.41 -12.07 -0.70
CA ALA A 982 -2.95 -13.46 -0.58
C ALA A 982 -2.20 -13.65 0.75
N GLY A 983 -2.40 -14.84 1.36
CA GLY A 983 -1.93 -15.25 2.68
C GLY A 983 -3.00 -16.07 3.42
N SER A 984 -2.63 -16.86 4.43
CA SER A 984 -3.54 -17.73 5.15
C SER A 984 -4.55 -16.95 6.02
N TYR A 985 -5.83 -17.30 5.90
CA TYR A 985 -6.89 -16.76 6.75
C TYR A 985 -6.62 -17.08 8.24
N GLY A 986 -6.81 -16.09 9.12
CA GLY A 986 -6.43 -16.17 10.54
C GLY A 986 -5.01 -15.65 10.85
N TYR A 987 -4.08 -15.80 9.90
CA TYR A 987 -2.68 -15.35 10.03
C TYR A 987 -2.40 -14.04 9.29
N MET A 988 -3.16 -13.74 8.23
CA MET A 988 -2.96 -12.56 7.40
C MET A 988 -3.14 -11.25 8.20
N ALA A 989 -2.20 -10.33 8.02
CA ALA A 989 -2.23 -9.01 8.65
C ALA A 989 -3.41 -8.15 8.17
N PRO A 990 -4.15 -7.46 9.07
CA PRO A 990 -5.36 -6.72 8.71
C PRO A 990 -5.17 -5.67 7.62
N GLU A 991 -4.05 -4.95 7.63
CA GLU A 991 -3.75 -3.91 6.64
C GLU A 991 -3.56 -4.48 5.23
N LEU A 992 -3.01 -5.69 5.09
CA LEU A 992 -2.82 -6.32 3.79
C LEU A 992 -4.16 -6.78 3.19
N ALA A 993 -5.07 -7.25 4.04
CA ALA A 993 -6.43 -7.64 3.65
C ALA A 993 -7.30 -6.43 3.26
N LEU A 994 -7.17 -5.31 3.99
CA LEU A 994 -8.01 -4.12 3.81
C LEU A 994 -7.48 -3.14 2.75
N THR A 995 -6.16 -2.95 2.67
CA THR A 995 -5.56 -1.89 1.82
C THR A 995 -4.92 -2.43 0.54
N MET A 996 -4.62 -3.73 0.43
CA MET A 996 -3.81 -4.31 -0.64
C MET A 996 -2.34 -3.81 -0.71
N ARG A 997 -1.85 -3.03 0.27
CA ARG A 997 -0.45 -2.57 0.38
C ARG A 997 0.41 -3.65 1.06
N VAL A 998 1.58 -3.97 0.49
CA VAL A 998 2.56 -4.89 1.09
C VAL A 998 3.64 -4.11 1.84
N THR A 999 3.95 -4.54 3.07
CA THR A 999 5.13 -4.14 3.83
C THR A 999 5.74 -5.37 4.52
N SER A 1000 6.92 -5.25 5.10
CA SER A 1000 7.50 -6.31 5.97
C SER A 1000 6.68 -6.57 7.23
N LYS A 1001 5.92 -5.57 7.72
CA LYS A 1001 5.08 -5.68 8.93
C LYS A 1001 3.96 -6.71 8.77
N CYS A 1002 3.57 -7.07 7.54
CA CYS A 1002 2.56 -8.10 7.28
C CYS A 1002 3.05 -9.51 7.69
N ASP A 1003 4.34 -9.79 7.49
CA ASP A 1003 4.97 -11.04 7.92
C ASP A 1003 5.19 -11.07 9.44
N VAL A 1004 5.50 -9.92 10.06
CA VAL A 1004 5.65 -9.80 11.52
C VAL A 1004 4.35 -10.21 12.22
N TYR A 1005 3.21 -9.73 11.74
CA TYR A 1005 1.90 -10.13 12.27
C TYR A 1005 1.66 -11.63 12.14
N SER A 1006 1.93 -12.18 10.95
CA SER A 1006 1.78 -13.61 10.65
C SER A 1006 2.69 -14.48 11.56
N PHE A 1007 3.91 -14.01 11.83
CA PHE A 1007 4.82 -14.60 12.82
C PHE A 1007 4.26 -14.52 14.25
N GLY A 1008 3.69 -13.38 14.65
CA GLY A 1008 3.10 -13.20 15.98
C GLY A 1008 1.93 -14.15 16.23
N VAL A 1009 1.02 -14.30 15.27
CA VAL A 1009 -0.11 -15.25 15.35
C VAL A 1009 0.43 -16.67 15.57
N VAL A 1010 1.46 -17.06 14.80
CA VAL A 1010 2.16 -18.34 14.96
C VAL A 1010 2.79 -18.50 16.35
N ALA A 1011 3.53 -17.50 16.85
CA ALA A 1011 4.21 -17.57 18.14
C ALA A 1011 3.21 -17.78 19.29
N LEU A 1012 2.10 -17.01 19.30
CA LEU A 1012 1.01 -17.18 20.26
C LEU A 1012 0.33 -18.54 20.13
N GLU A 1013 0.04 -19.00 18.92
CA GLU A 1013 -0.60 -20.30 18.68
C GLU A 1013 0.24 -21.46 19.23
N ILE A 1014 1.57 -21.41 19.07
CA ILE A 1014 2.49 -22.40 19.63
C ILE A 1014 2.46 -22.38 21.16
N MET A 1015 2.46 -21.21 21.80
CA MET A 1015 2.39 -21.13 23.28
C MET A 1015 1.02 -21.58 23.83
N MET A 1016 -0.06 -21.20 23.16
CA MET A 1016 -1.44 -21.46 23.60
C MET A 1016 -1.93 -22.88 23.25
N GLY A 1017 -1.32 -23.54 22.27
CA GLY A 1017 -1.79 -24.84 21.76
C GLY A 1017 -3.15 -24.79 21.08
N LYS A 1018 -3.62 -23.60 20.67
CA LYS A 1018 -4.92 -23.29 20.03
C LYS A 1018 -4.81 -21.95 19.30
N HIS A 1019 -5.48 -21.80 18.15
CA HIS A 1019 -5.41 -20.57 17.36
C HIS A 1019 -5.77 -19.34 18.20
N PRO A 1020 -4.93 -18.28 18.24
CA PRO A 1020 -5.10 -17.15 19.15
C PRO A 1020 -6.25 -16.23 18.74
N GLY A 1021 -6.98 -16.51 17.65
CA GLY A 1021 -8.06 -15.67 17.13
C GLY A 1021 -9.14 -15.28 18.16
N GLU A 1022 -9.48 -16.11 19.14
CA GLU A 1022 -10.37 -15.71 20.24
C GLU A 1022 -9.72 -14.69 21.19
N LEU A 1023 -8.43 -14.83 21.47
CA LEU A 1023 -7.65 -13.87 22.26
C LEU A 1023 -7.48 -12.56 21.49
N LEU A 1024 -7.04 -12.61 20.23
CA LEU A 1024 -6.85 -11.43 19.38
C LEU A 1024 -8.16 -10.66 19.15
N ASN A 1025 -9.29 -11.35 18.95
CA ASN A 1025 -10.62 -10.70 18.88
C ASN A 1025 -11.07 -10.14 20.25
N SER A 1026 -10.65 -10.74 21.36
CA SER A 1026 -10.94 -10.23 22.71
C SER A 1026 -10.06 -9.04 23.09
N LEU A 1027 -8.86 -8.94 22.52
CA LEU A 1027 -7.93 -7.81 22.66
C LEU A 1027 -8.28 -6.64 21.73
N SER A 1028 -8.73 -6.92 20.50
CA SER A 1028 -9.18 -5.88 19.55
C SER A 1028 -10.57 -5.31 19.88
N SER A 1029 -11.35 -6.00 20.72
CA SER A 1029 -12.63 -5.49 21.23
C SER A 1029 -12.50 -4.97 22.66
N VAL A 1030 -13.27 -3.93 22.99
CA VAL A 1030 -13.24 -3.24 24.31
C VAL A 1030 -13.70 -4.13 25.48
N LYS A 1031 -13.99 -5.41 25.22
CA LYS A 1031 -14.69 -6.33 26.12
C LYS A 1031 -13.87 -6.69 27.36
N LEU A 1032 -12.55 -6.86 27.20
CA LEU A 1032 -11.61 -7.15 28.30
C LEU A 1032 -11.47 -6.01 29.33
N LEU A 1033 -11.91 -4.80 29.00
CA LEU A 1033 -11.93 -3.65 29.92
C LEU A 1033 -13.30 -3.44 30.59
N SER A 1034 -14.35 -4.12 30.12
CA SER A 1034 -15.73 -3.97 30.62
C SER A 1034 -16.15 -5.02 31.66
N ASP A 1035 -15.61 -6.23 31.58
CA ASP A 1035 -15.74 -7.27 32.60
C ASP A 1035 -14.43 -7.34 33.39
N ASN A 1036 -14.48 -7.16 34.72
CA ASN A 1036 -13.31 -7.24 35.62
C ASN A 1036 -12.78 -8.68 35.78
N LYS A 1037 -12.25 -9.25 34.69
CA LYS A 1037 -11.55 -10.52 34.62
C LYS A 1037 -10.29 -10.36 33.80
N GLU A 1038 -9.18 -10.07 34.47
CA GLU A 1038 -7.87 -10.22 33.84
C GLU A 1038 -7.69 -11.69 33.41
N LEU A 1039 -7.29 -11.91 32.15
CA LEU A 1039 -6.82 -13.21 31.70
C LEU A 1039 -5.41 -13.43 32.25
N MET A 1040 -5.25 -14.48 33.06
CA MET A 1040 -3.93 -14.95 33.46
C MET A 1040 -3.25 -15.64 32.26
N LEU A 1041 -1.94 -15.51 32.15
CA LEU A 1041 -1.15 -16.25 31.17
C LEU A 1041 -1.31 -17.76 31.37
N GLU A 1042 -1.37 -18.23 32.62
CA GLU A 1042 -1.54 -19.66 32.94
C GLU A 1042 -2.85 -20.26 32.42
N ASP A 1043 -3.91 -19.48 32.21
CA ASP A 1043 -5.19 -19.93 31.61
C ASP A 1043 -5.14 -20.01 30.06
N LEU A 1044 -4.18 -19.33 29.45
CA LEU A 1044 -4.06 -19.17 27.99
C LEU A 1044 -3.00 -20.08 27.37
N LEU A 1045 -1.94 -20.39 28.12
CA LEU A 1045 -0.96 -21.42 27.78
C LEU A 1045 -1.62 -22.79 27.57
N ASP A 1046 -0.94 -23.65 26.81
CA ASP A 1046 -1.43 -24.98 26.44
C ASP A 1046 -1.63 -25.92 27.65
N GLN A 1047 -2.87 -26.01 28.11
CA GLN A 1047 -3.34 -26.81 29.25
C GLN A 1047 -3.08 -28.33 29.16
N ARG A 1048 -2.54 -28.81 28.03
CA ARG A 1048 -2.08 -30.21 27.90
C ARG A 1048 -0.74 -30.45 28.59
N LEU A 1049 0.10 -29.43 28.67
CA LEU A 1049 1.40 -29.50 29.34
C LEU A 1049 1.27 -29.15 30.84
N PRO A 1050 2.20 -29.63 31.70
CA PRO A 1050 2.43 -28.97 32.98
C PRO A 1050 2.91 -27.52 32.74
N LEU A 1051 2.60 -26.62 33.66
CA LEU A 1051 3.11 -25.24 33.61
C LEU A 1051 4.65 -25.22 33.54
N PRO A 1052 5.26 -24.32 32.74
CA PRO A 1052 6.72 -24.19 32.69
C PRO A 1052 7.27 -23.83 34.08
N SER A 1053 8.51 -24.22 34.35
CA SER A 1053 9.15 -23.99 35.65
C SER A 1053 10.66 -23.87 35.53
N ASN A 1054 11.27 -23.08 36.41
CA ASN A 1054 12.69 -22.68 36.32
C ASN A 1054 12.93 -21.86 35.03
N GLN A 1055 14.15 -21.86 34.48
CA GLN A 1055 14.57 -20.96 33.39
C GLN A 1055 13.68 -20.96 32.13
N ILE A 1056 12.91 -22.03 31.86
CA ILE A 1056 11.99 -22.05 30.70
C ILE A 1056 10.69 -21.23 30.93
N GLU A 1057 10.39 -20.87 32.18
CA GLU A 1057 9.29 -19.96 32.54
C GLU A 1057 9.55 -18.56 31.98
N GLU A 1058 10.78 -18.05 32.12
CA GLU A 1058 11.26 -16.78 31.55
C GLU A 1058 11.16 -16.77 30.02
N GLU A 1059 11.67 -17.82 29.36
CA GLU A 1059 11.69 -17.91 27.89
C GLU A 1059 10.27 -18.06 27.28
N VAL A 1060 9.35 -18.79 27.93
CA VAL A 1060 7.94 -18.89 27.50
C VAL A 1060 7.20 -17.56 27.65
N VAL A 1061 7.42 -16.83 28.75
CA VAL A 1061 6.83 -15.51 28.97
C VAL A 1061 7.30 -14.51 27.90
N SER A 1062 8.61 -14.48 27.61
CA SER A 1062 9.19 -13.63 26.56
C SER A 1062 8.61 -13.95 25.18
N VAL A 1063 8.54 -15.23 24.80
CA VAL A 1063 7.93 -15.65 23.51
C VAL A 1063 6.45 -15.24 23.42
N PHE A 1064 5.70 -15.28 24.52
CA PHE A 1064 4.30 -14.84 24.53
C PHE A 1064 4.18 -13.31 24.36
N ALA A 1065 4.97 -12.52 25.07
CA ALA A 1065 4.98 -11.05 24.96
C ALA A 1065 5.39 -10.60 23.54
N ILE A 1066 6.48 -11.16 23.01
CA ILE A 1066 6.93 -10.91 21.64
C ILE A 1066 5.86 -11.32 20.61
N GLY A 1067 5.15 -12.42 20.85
CA GLY A 1067 4.00 -12.83 20.04
C GLY A 1067 2.89 -11.79 20.02
N LEU A 1068 2.52 -11.26 21.20
CA LEU A 1068 1.52 -10.18 21.33
C LEU A 1068 1.94 -8.91 20.58
N ALA A 1069 3.15 -8.43 20.82
CA ALA A 1069 3.71 -7.23 20.15
C ALA A 1069 3.76 -7.40 18.62
N CYS A 1070 4.13 -8.58 18.14
CA CYS A 1070 4.09 -8.92 16.71
C CYS A 1070 2.66 -8.89 16.14
N THR A 1071 1.64 -9.31 16.91
CA THR A 1071 0.22 -9.24 16.51
C THR A 1071 -0.46 -7.89 16.68
N SER A 1072 0.28 -6.79 16.91
CA SER A 1072 -0.33 -5.47 17.03
C SER A 1072 -1.21 -5.12 15.82
N SER A 1073 -2.36 -4.48 16.07
CA SER A 1073 -3.27 -4.01 15.02
C SER A 1073 -2.65 -2.90 14.16
N VAL A 1074 -1.74 -2.09 14.72
CA VAL A 1074 -1.01 -1.04 14.03
C VAL A 1074 0.27 -1.64 13.42
N PRO A 1075 0.45 -1.67 12.08
CA PRO A 1075 1.58 -2.35 11.46
C PRO A 1075 2.93 -1.76 11.87
N GLU A 1076 2.99 -0.44 11.96
CA GLU A 1076 4.17 0.35 12.27
C GLU A 1076 4.69 0.04 13.69
N SER A 1077 3.84 -0.31 14.65
CA SER A 1077 4.26 -0.64 16.02
C SER A 1077 4.84 -2.04 16.20
N ARG A 1078 4.59 -2.97 15.27
CA ARG A 1078 5.12 -4.33 15.32
C ARG A 1078 6.66 -4.30 15.21
N PRO A 1079 7.42 -5.02 16.05
CA PRO A 1079 8.88 -5.00 16.00
C PRO A 1079 9.45 -5.47 14.64
N THR A 1080 10.69 -5.10 14.33
CA THR A 1080 11.34 -5.63 13.10
C THR A 1080 11.76 -7.07 13.32
N MET A 1081 11.67 -7.94 12.31
CA MET A 1081 12.07 -9.34 12.51
C MET A 1081 13.54 -9.49 12.90
N ARG A 1082 14.41 -8.55 12.52
CA ARG A 1082 15.79 -8.48 13.04
C ARG A 1082 15.83 -8.26 14.56
N SER A 1083 15.02 -7.36 15.13
CA SER A 1083 14.98 -7.19 16.60
C SER A 1083 14.35 -8.39 17.29
N VAL A 1084 13.24 -8.93 16.76
CA VAL A 1084 12.59 -10.16 17.25
C VAL A 1084 13.56 -11.33 17.31
N ALA A 1085 14.34 -11.56 16.25
CA ALA A 1085 15.34 -12.63 16.20
C ALA A 1085 16.52 -12.38 17.16
N GLN A 1086 16.92 -11.12 17.38
CA GLN A 1086 17.96 -10.76 18.35
C GLN A 1086 17.49 -10.98 19.78
N GLU A 1087 16.30 -10.49 20.13
CA GLU A 1087 15.70 -10.58 21.46
C GLU A 1087 15.46 -12.03 21.88
N LEU A 1088 14.88 -12.85 20.98
CA LEU A 1088 14.72 -14.29 21.19
C LEU A 1088 16.06 -15.05 21.26
N SER A 1089 17.16 -14.48 20.76
CA SER A 1089 18.51 -15.07 20.82
C SER A 1089 19.30 -14.65 22.05
N THR A 1090 19.03 -13.46 22.59
CA THR A 1090 19.56 -13.07 23.89
C THR A 1090 18.90 -13.94 24.96
N ARG A 1091 19.68 -14.90 25.49
CA ARG A 1091 19.35 -15.63 26.72
C ARG A 1091 19.44 -14.70 27.93
N THR A 1092 18.55 -13.71 27.95
CA THR A 1092 18.44 -12.74 29.02
C THR A 1092 17.96 -13.48 30.26
N GLN A 1093 18.80 -13.55 31.29
CA GLN A 1093 18.40 -14.05 32.61
C GLN A 1093 17.58 -12.96 33.32
N ALA A 1094 16.45 -12.61 32.69
CA ALA A 1094 15.50 -11.62 33.15
C ALA A 1094 14.61 -12.27 34.21
N TYR A 1095 15.06 -12.19 35.45
CA TYR A 1095 14.37 -12.75 36.62
C TYR A 1095 12.90 -12.31 36.63
N LEU A 1096 11.97 -13.28 36.61
CA LEU A 1096 10.54 -13.00 36.73
C LEU A 1096 10.22 -12.41 38.11
N ASP A 1097 9.85 -11.12 38.15
CA ASP A 1097 9.49 -10.40 39.37
C ASP A 1097 8.26 -11.01 40.10
N GLU A 1098 7.38 -11.69 39.37
CA GLU A 1098 6.28 -12.48 39.92
C GLU A 1098 6.15 -13.85 39.20
N PRO A 1099 5.74 -14.92 39.90
CA PRO A 1099 5.58 -16.25 39.31
C PRO A 1099 4.43 -16.30 38.29
N LEU A 1100 4.52 -17.22 37.31
CA LEU A 1100 3.63 -17.37 36.16
C LEU A 1100 2.12 -17.18 36.46
N GLY A 1101 1.59 -17.78 37.53
CA GLY A 1101 0.19 -17.68 37.97
C GLY A 1101 -0.24 -16.32 38.54
N ARG A 1102 0.53 -15.26 38.30
CA ARG A 1102 0.20 -13.85 38.55
C ARG A 1102 0.48 -12.95 37.35
N ILE A 1103 0.97 -13.51 36.26
CA ILE A 1103 1.25 -12.80 35.02
C ILE A 1103 -0.07 -12.72 34.25
N THR A 1104 -0.54 -11.50 34.01
CA THR A 1104 -1.77 -11.23 33.27
C THR A 1104 -1.43 -10.70 31.87
N ILE A 1105 -2.30 -10.92 30.88
CA ILE A 1105 -2.07 -10.41 29.52
C ILE A 1105 -2.00 -8.88 29.48
N SER A 1106 -2.70 -8.20 30.39
CA SER A 1106 -2.58 -6.76 30.67
C SER A 1106 -1.15 -6.34 31.05
N LYS A 1107 -0.40 -7.15 31.81
CA LYS A 1107 1.03 -6.90 32.09
C LYS A 1107 1.91 -7.15 30.86
N LEU A 1108 1.64 -8.22 30.10
CA LEU A 1108 2.44 -8.60 28.92
C LEU A 1108 2.25 -7.67 27.70
N LEU A 1109 1.19 -6.86 27.69
CA LEU A 1109 0.95 -5.79 26.72
C LEU A 1109 1.51 -4.42 27.19
N ALA A 1110 2.16 -4.40 28.36
CA ALA A 1110 2.81 -3.23 28.95
C ALA A 1110 4.33 -3.44 29.13
N LEU A 1111 4.88 -4.45 28.43
CA LEU A 1111 6.30 -4.74 28.23
C LEU A 1111 6.64 -4.49 26.76
#